data_AF-A0A2K3CR59-F1
#
_entry.id   AF-A0A2K3CR59-F1
#
_cell.length_a   1.000
_cell.length_b   1.000
_cell.length_c   1.000
_cell.angle_alpha   90.00
_cell.angle_beta   90.00
_cell.angle_gamma   90.00
#
_symmetry.space_group_name_H-M   'P 1'
#
loop_
_entity.id
_entity.type
_entity.pdbx_description
1 polymer ?
#
loop_
_entity_poly.entity_id
_entity_poly.type
_entity_poly.pdbx_seq_one_letter_code
_entity_poly.pdbx_strand_id
1 'polypeptide(L)'
;MATGSSPDAPKESAKGMAQKRRAPNSILAGLKSFMLSPLFQCAAQLTVGMFIICLFTFVNKMRFLQSCLSATLYVVCSVLVSQDGHVGTKLLGCAMVCGSLLWGTTLAGCVLSFALVVGEPGTSGHSAFLCCLSAAVLAVLVVNRMGANPPFLWVLGMVSCLAFGLTTIVGQFVRDHGALWRDVVGHLQLAMAVGAGTAAVMGVVVLPTLAADEMRERVAEAVRGAGVTAARYASAAFKPEDPSQAFCRRPSYNGGGGGGGGKDGKDSKESKHSKGKPPQPAAASLLPPDADTAAGGAAGAADRDGDGDVSSQTYSSSGSGGDGDLEVEAAMEDNNDLNDDDYLQLLRELTAPLHHHHHRNRQPPPPQPSRKGTGGPEAAGAAATSEQTQGAEQANEKEQPAGGDSGGKPPPTPKPLLMPPLTAGVHGGLPVAALRPLLARARMCIGAASLEPPLFLAAPINPPAWGRVVGAAEELLTRVAALEGLVGEACTLQVMADASLTCYFEVDIVPYFRRVHAHVAATCATLADAIRHRARGGDQAARIRGCSAAFGRTWQQSKEELRDVTRQAFQGYWGRVRAAGGAGKLRMIEAHRMRGIAFMWTLTNSLIDAMEGLERAVAAAHGIAMPPPTPATVQQAPPAGHQQQNPAGEGGAVAVAVAAAPAAGGGSGGQAVAEGVEGGDEEAPKPAAAAAAAPSTPPGPPPPGLPPPPTWFQHNFGWAVQLTLVALGLPLVTSLVHTLGAELSALRRGAGWKALLRSRVFQAGAKYWACLVTVLLLILGLSEQDDTRDVAVYRPMFGYIAAVLAMSERVEATISKVTFWVVGTAIGGTLGYLAMLDTHLATNPYGLMVIICVYTFLVGCTSAHALRAGIVLTLMTLSSVILCQYRGCCDATGSVKVYAARVLSVMAGCSVPVLLSNLVLPWYTSDWALDVMGSSFLAACRLVRSYYASYYNDGLRAYTAVHGEAAAAAVCAAHGAPSQPLPTAPSAQAPASSPHAPATAAAPAGGPAGGPPAPPQPQARPKGVPAPAGPPPTPLQALVAGPLTSVQVSLMKDTTVWSRGFLATPRVVFAVLRGSQALLDRLAALALMASAAPALRGCFSGWAFEHIVVPLYGDTMYVFEAVDAMAAAAAAQLQLLAGGAASQAQVEAAAEAVAAAVEELHRRRLQIRNHVLRRRTVYHVGVMSAPEDLLPRMTNPDDAVRVFSFMFALIQVANKATALARTIGAHRRPSVGVLGRAYSAWCK
;
A
#
# COMPACT_ATOMS: atom_id res chain seq x y z
N MET A 1 48.75 10.05 -54.93
CA MET A 1 47.48 10.61 -55.42
C MET A 1 46.35 9.96 -54.62
N ALA A 2 45.34 10.65 -54.11
CA ALA A 2 45.18 12.10 -53.93
C ALA A 2 44.22 12.43 -52.76
N THR A 3 44.55 13.48 -52.00
CA THR A 3 43.70 14.46 -51.27
C THR A 3 42.23 14.16 -50.94
N GLY A 4 41.82 14.40 -49.67
CA GLY A 4 40.41 14.34 -49.24
C GLY A 4 40.09 14.90 -47.84
N SER A 5 40.29 16.21 -47.64
CA SER A 5 39.64 17.12 -46.65
C SER A 5 38.97 16.56 -45.36
N SER A 6 39.43 17.03 -44.19
CA SER A 6 38.74 16.88 -42.89
C SER A 6 38.21 18.23 -42.38
N PRO A 7 36.98 18.33 -41.84
CA PRO A 7 36.44 19.55 -41.24
C PRO A 7 36.64 19.61 -39.70
N ASP A 8 37.23 20.72 -39.28
CA ASP A 8 37.19 21.40 -37.97
C ASP A 8 36.57 20.70 -36.73
N ALA A 9 37.44 20.33 -35.79
CA ALA A 9 37.07 20.14 -34.38
C ALA A 9 37.38 21.43 -33.58
N PRO A 10 36.40 22.07 -32.90
CA PRO A 10 36.63 23.31 -32.17
C PRO A 10 37.47 23.09 -30.91
N LYS A 11 38.66 23.71 -30.86
CA LYS A 11 39.52 23.75 -29.67
C LYS A 11 38.97 24.74 -28.63
N GLU A 12 37.95 24.37 -27.86
CA GLU A 12 37.57 25.19 -26.70
C GLU A 12 38.64 25.14 -25.61
N SER A 13 38.98 26.34 -25.10
CA SER A 13 40.10 26.55 -24.19
C SER A 13 39.80 26.03 -22.79
N ALA A 14 40.55 25.00 -22.35
CA ALA A 14 40.57 24.49 -20.98
C ALA A 14 41.21 25.47 -19.96
N LYS A 15 40.73 26.72 -19.92
CA LYS A 15 41.01 27.67 -18.84
C LYS A 15 40.18 27.26 -17.63
N GLY A 16 40.81 26.55 -16.70
CA GLY A 16 40.19 26.11 -15.46
C GLY A 16 39.68 27.30 -14.64
N MET A 17 38.38 27.60 -14.75
CA MET A 17 37.71 28.46 -13.78
C MET A 17 37.72 27.72 -12.44
N ALA A 18 38.69 28.05 -11.59
CA ALA A 18 38.61 27.85 -10.15
C ALA A 18 37.50 28.75 -9.60
N GLN A 19 36.24 28.41 -9.93
CA GLN A 19 35.05 29.14 -9.55
C GLN A 19 34.87 28.98 -8.04
N LYS A 20 35.56 29.85 -7.29
CA LYS A 20 35.54 29.96 -5.84
C LYS A 20 34.11 30.19 -5.39
N ARG A 21 33.38 29.09 -5.14
CA ARG A 21 31.99 29.07 -4.67
C ARG A 21 31.92 29.81 -3.34
N ARG A 22 31.74 31.13 -3.40
CA ARG A 22 31.25 31.94 -2.27
C ARG A 22 29.97 31.26 -1.82
N ALA A 23 29.98 30.60 -0.67
CA ALA A 23 28.82 29.90 -0.16
C ALA A 23 27.68 30.92 0.00
N PRO A 24 26.59 30.84 -0.80
CA PRO A 24 25.56 31.87 -0.78
C PRO A 24 24.83 31.79 0.56
N ASN A 25 24.92 32.87 1.33
CA ASN A 25 24.43 33.05 2.71
C ASN A 25 23.49 31.94 3.20
N SER A 26 24.08 30.87 3.76
CA SER A 26 23.36 29.65 4.16
C SER A 26 22.23 29.94 5.16
N ILE A 27 22.42 30.95 6.00
CA ILE A 27 21.43 31.47 6.95
C ILE A 27 20.19 32.01 6.23
N LEU A 28 20.35 32.75 5.12
CA LEU A 28 19.22 33.30 4.35
C LEU A 28 18.44 32.19 3.62
N ALA A 29 19.16 31.22 3.06
CA ALA A 29 18.54 30.04 2.46
C ALA A 29 17.78 29.20 3.50
N GLY A 30 18.38 28.99 4.68
CA GLY A 30 17.77 28.35 5.83
C GLY A 30 16.50 29.07 6.30
N LEU A 31 16.58 30.38 6.56
CA LEU A 31 15.44 31.21 6.98
C LEU A 31 14.31 31.17 5.95
N LYS A 32 14.62 31.27 4.65
CA LYS A 32 13.63 31.14 3.57
C LYS A 32 12.98 29.76 3.56
N SER A 33 13.75 28.67 3.75
CA SER A 33 13.20 27.32 3.83
C SER A 33 12.34 27.10 5.08
N PHE A 34 12.66 27.76 6.19
CA PHE A 34 11.87 27.72 7.42
C PHE A 34 10.56 28.52 7.29
N MET A 35 10.59 29.73 6.75
CA MET A 35 9.38 30.54 6.49
C MET A 35 8.45 29.90 5.44
N LEU A 36 9.00 29.14 4.50
CA LEU A 36 8.24 28.33 3.54
C LEU A 36 7.87 26.93 4.10
N SER A 37 8.22 26.60 5.35
CA SER A 37 7.85 25.32 5.94
C SER A 37 6.36 25.28 6.31
N PRO A 38 5.66 24.15 6.09
CA PRO A 38 4.26 23.99 6.52
C PRO A 38 4.05 24.23 8.03
N LEU A 39 5.09 24.02 8.85
CA LEU A 39 5.05 24.24 10.30
C LEU A 39 4.95 25.73 10.63
N PHE A 40 5.78 26.57 10.01
CA PHE A 40 5.73 28.01 10.17
C PHE A 40 4.45 28.60 9.60
N GLN A 41 4.00 28.11 8.45
CA GLN A 41 2.73 28.52 7.82
C GLN A 41 1.53 28.20 8.73
N CYS A 42 1.48 26.99 9.30
CA CYS A 42 0.46 26.60 10.28
C CYS A 42 0.54 27.46 11.55
N ALA A 43 1.73 27.70 12.09
CA ALA A 43 1.93 28.54 13.27
C ALA A 43 1.50 30.00 13.05
N ALA A 44 1.83 30.59 11.91
CA ALA A 44 1.40 31.94 11.54
C ALA A 44 -0.12 32.02 11.39
N GLN A 45 -0.73 31.09 10.64
CA GLN A 45 -2.19 30.99 10.49
C GLN A 45 -2.90 30.91 11.84
N LEU A 46 -2.44 30.01 12.72
CA LEU A 46 -3.00 29.81 14.06
C LEU A 46 -2.88 31.04 14.94
N THR A 47 -1.72 31.70 14.92
CA THR A 47 -1.43 32.86 15.78
C THR A 47 -2.26 34.07 15.39
N VAL A 48 -2.39 34.36 14.09
CA VAL A 48 -3.18 35.51 13.59
C VAL A 48 -4.68 35.28 13.81
N GLY A 49 -5.20 34.07 13.61
CA GLY A 49 -6.61 33.80 13.90
C GLY A 49 -6.93 33.78 15.39
N MET A 50 -6.04 33.24 16.22
CA MET A 50 -6.18 33.32 17.68
C MET A 50 -6.16 34.77 18.18
N PHE A 51 -5.27 35.62 17.63
CA PHE A 51 -5.24 37.06 17.91
C PHE A 51 -6.61 37.71 17.60
N ILE A 52 -7.14 37.49 16.40
CA ILE A 52 -8.45 38.03 15.97
C ILE A 52 -9.57 37.59 16.91
N ILE A 53 -9.57 36.33 17.35
CA ILE A 53 -10.62 35.82 18.24
C ILE A 53 -10.46 36.34 19.67
N CYS A 54 -9.23 36.53 20.16
CA CYS A 54 -8.98 37.16 21.44
C CYS A 54 -9.59 38.58 21.53
N LEU A 55 -9.75 39.29 20.41
CA LEU A 55 -10.46 40.57 20.39
C LEU A 55 -11.94 40.43 20.79
N PHE A 56 -12.62 39.36 20.40
CA PHE A 56 -14.02 39.10 20.81
C PHE A 56 -14.18 38.77 22.30
N THR A 57 -13.09 38.43 23.01
CA THR A 57 -13.10 38.23 24.47
C THR A 57 -12.61 39.44 25.26
N PHE A 58 -11.58 40.13 24.76
CA PHE A 58 -10.93 41.24 25.47
C PHE A 58 -11.56 42.61 25.18
N VAL A 59 -12.13 42.83 23.98
CA VAL A 59 -12.79 44.10 23.62
C VAL A 59 -14.25 44.04 24.06
N ASN A 60 -14.60 44.73 25.15
CA ASN A 60 -15.94 44.72 25.72
C ASN A 60 -17.07 45.02 24.71
N LYS A 61 -16.83 45.86 23.69
CA LYS A 61 -17.81 46.17 22.62
C LYS A 61 -18.08 45.02 21.64
N MET A 62 -17.23 43.99 21.60
CA MET A 62 -17.38 42.79 20.76
C MET A 62 -17.65 41.53 21.60
N ARG A 63 -17.78 41.68 22.93
CA ARG A 63 -17.91 40.56 23.87
C ARG A 63 -19.35 40.07 23.94
N PHE A 64 -19.55 38.85 23.45
CA PHE A 64 -20.81 38.11 23.57
C PHE A 64 -20.69 36.96 24.58
N LEU A 65 -21.84 36.44 25.04
CA LEU A 65 -21.91 35.31 25.97
C LEU A 65 -21.27 34.07 25.31
N GLN A 66 -20.43 33.33 26.05
CA GLN A 66 -19.61 32.21 25.54
C GLN A 66 -18.50 32.59 24.52
N SER A 67 -18.16 33.86 24.32
CA SER A 67 -17.09 34.31 23.39
C SER A 67 -15.75 33.57 23.55
N CYS A 68 -15.36 33.17 24.76
CA CYS A 68 -14.17 32.37 25.06
C CYS A 68 -14.17 30.95 24.46
N LEU A 69 -15.35 30.40 24.14
CA LEU A 69 -15.47 29.13 23.45
C LEU A 69 -15.03 29.26 21.98
N SER A 70 -15.20 30.41 21.33
CA SER A 70 -14.78 30.66 19.94
C SER A 70 -13.29 30.36 19.72
N ALA A 71 -12.44 30.69 20.69
CA ALA A 71 -10.99 30.40 20.64
C ALA A 71 -10.73 28.89 20.68
N THR A 72 -11.46 28.16 21.51
CA THR A 72 -11.42 26.69 21.61
C THR A 72 -11.86 26.06 20.29
N LEU A 73 -12.98 26.52 19.74
CA LEU A 73 -13.58 26.02 18.50
C LEU A 73 -12.70 26.30 17.27
N TYR A 74 -12.05 27.47 17.22
CA TYR A 74 -11.08 27.82 16.19
C TYR A 74 -9.87 26.87 16.17
N VAL A 75 -9.32 26.53 17.34
CA VAL A 75 -8.21 25.56 17.44
C VAL A 75 -8.69 24.16 17.00
N VAL A 76 -9.91 23.75 17.36
CA VAL A 76 -10.50 22.48 16.89
C VAL A 76 -10.61 22.46 15.36
N CYS A 77 -11.21 23.49 14.74
CA CYS A 77 -11.31 23.61 13.28
C CYS A 77 -9.94 23.64 12.59
N SER A 78 -9.01 24.45 13.12
CA SER A 78 -7.71 24.75 12.49
C SER A 78 -6.63 23.70 12.72
N VAL A 79 -6.79 22.79 13.69
CA VAL A 79 -5.77 21.78 14.03
C VAL A 79 -6.29 20.36 14.18
N LEU A 80 -7.50 20.12 14.72
CA LEU A 80 -8.03 18.75 14.85
C LEU A 80 -8.72 18.26 13.58
N VAL A 81 -9.55 19.12 12.98
CA VAL A 81 -10.36 18.76 11.80
C VAL A 81 -9.58 18.92 10.49
N SER A 82 -8.84 20.01 10.34
CA SER A 82 -7.96 20.25 9.18
C SER A 82 -6.55 19.69 9.39
N GLN A 83 -6.43 18.36 9.37
CA GLN A 83 -5.16 17.67 9.64
C GLN A 83 -4.01 18.13 8.73
N ASP A 84 -4.30 18.37 7.45
CA ASP A 84 -3.31 18.65 6.42
C ASP A 84 -3.00 20.12 6.20
N GLY A 85 -3.68 21.05 6.90
CA GLY A 85 -3.48 22.49 6.78
C GLY A 85 -4.01 23.13 5.49
N HIS A 86 -4.11 22.39 4.38
CA HIS A 86 -4.53 22.87 3.06
C HIS A 86 -5.84 23.64 3.07
N VAL A 87 -5.96 24.67 2.20
CA VAL A 87 -7.16 25.50 2.02
C VAL A 87 -8.42 24.63 1.86
N GLY A 88 -8.40 23.65 0.94
CA GLY A 88 -9.55 22.78 0.69
C GLY A 88 -9.96 21.97 1.94
N THR A 89 -8.99 21.46 2.71
CA THR A 89 -9.27 20.74 3.97
C THR A 89 -9.78 21.65 5.08
N LYS A 90 -9.32 22.91 5.14
CA LYS A 90 -9.78 23.90 6.11
C LYS A 90 -11.20 24.35 5.82
N LEU A 91 -11.52 24.71 4.58
CA LEU A 91 -12.86 25.10 4.17
C LEU A 91 -13.86 23.95 4.41
N LEU A 92 -13.51 22.73 3.98
CA LEU A 92 -14.34 21.54 4.21
C LEU A 92 -14.53 21.25 5.70
N GLY A 93 -13.46 21.27 6.49
CA GLY A 93 -13.50 21.04 7.93
C GLY A 93 -14.37 22.06 8.66
N CYS A 94 -14.25 23.35 8.33
CA CYS A 94 -15.07 24.40 8.91
C CYS A 94 -16.56 24.23 8.55
N ALA A 95 -16.87 23.92 7.28
CA ALA A 95 -18.25 23.63 6.86
C ALA A 95 -18.83 22.42 7.61
N MET A 96 -18.08 21.31 7.71
CA MET A 96 -18.51 20.11 8.44
C MET A 96 -18.81 20.40 9.90
N VAL A 97 -17.95 21.16 10.57
CA VAL A 97 -18.13 21.53 11.98
C VAL A 97 -19.36 22.43 12.11
N CYS A 98 -19.50 23.49 11.31
CA CYS A 98 -20.68 24.36 11.31
C CYS A 98 -22.00 23.58 11.16
N GLY A 99 -22.13 22.73 10.16
CA GLY A 99 -23.35 21.95 9.94
C GLY A 99 -23.63 20.97 11.08
N SER A 100 -22.59 20.36 11.66
CA SER A 100 -22.74 19.41 12.77
C SER A 100 -23.20 20.08 14.06
N LEU A 101 -22.65 21.25 14.37
CA LEU A 101 -23.09 22.04 15.53
C LEU A 101 -24.46 22.68 15.30
N LEU A 102 -24.77 23.17 14.10
CA LEU A 102 -26.10 23.70 13.77
C LEU A 102 -27.19 22.67 14.10
N TRP A 103 -27.05 21.43 13.63
CA TRP A 103 -27.98 20.35 13.95
C TRP A 103 -27.94 19.94 15.43
N GLY A 104 -26.77 19.73 16.03
CA GLY A 104 -26.68 19.29 17.43
C GLY A 104 -27.22 20.31 18.43
N THR A 105 -26.90 21.59 18.25
CA THR A 105 -27.42 22.68 19.10
C THR A 105 -28.93 22.90 18.93
N THR A 106 -29.44 22.83 17.70
CA THR A 106 -30.88 22.99 17.41
C THR A 106 -31.68 21.84 18.02
N LEU A 107 -31.22 20.59 17.87
CA LEU A 107 -31.88 19.43 18.48
C LEU A 107 -31.91 19.51 20.01
N ALA A 108 -30.82 19.94 20.64
CA ALA A 108 -30.80 20.17 22.09
C ALA A 108 -31.71 21.33 22.52
N GLY A 109 -31.79 22.40 21.71
CA GLY A 109 -32.76 23.49 21.91
C GLY A 109 -34.20 22.99 21.90
N CYS A 110 -34.56 22.10 20.97
CA CYS A 110 -35.87 21.43 20.96
C CYS A 110 -36.09 20.54 22.20
N VAL A 111 -35.11 19.72 22.57
CA VAL A 111 -35.19 18.83 23.75
C VAL A 111 -35.41 19.61 25.05
N LEU A 112 -34.66 20.70 25.25
CA LEU A 112 -34.86 21.62 26.39
C LEU A 112 -36.21 22.34 26.31
N SER A 113 -36.64 22.77 25.12
CA SER A 113 -37.95 23.40 24.92
C SER A 113 -39.11 22.48 25.31
N PHE A 114 -39.00 21.17 25.04
CA PHE A 114 -39.97 20.17 25.48
C PHE A 114 -39.89 19.88 26.98
N ALA A 115 -38.69 19.83 27.57
CA ALA A 115 -38.55 19.66 29.02
C ALA A 115 -39.21 20.82 29.81
N LEU A 116 -39.10 22.06 29.30
CA LEU A 116 -39.79 23.24 29.84
C LEU A 116 -41.34 23.15 29.74
N VAL A 117 -41.89 22.35 28.84
CA VAL A 117 -43.35 22.09 28.75
C VAL A 117 -43.78 21.02 29.75
N VAL A 118 -42.87 20.13 30.18
CA VAL A 118 -43.13 19.06 31.16
C VAL A 118 -43.01 19.57 32.61
N GLY A 119 -42.15 20.55 32.88
CA GLY A 119 -42.03 21.17 34.20
C GLY A 119 -40.98 22.29 34.26
N GLU A 120 -40.97 23.03 35.36
CA GLU A 120 -39.96 24.07 35.59
C GLU A 120 -38.55 23.47 35.80
N PRO A 121 -37.48 24.17 35.37
CA PRO A 121 -36.10 23.80 35.66
C PRO A 121 -35.84 23.61 37.17
N GLY A 122 -35.27 22.45 37.52
CA GLY A 122 -35.08 22.03 38.91
C GLY A 122 -36.23 21.22 39.52
N THR A 123 -37.29 20.92 38.74
CA THR A 123 -38.26 19.89 39.13
C THR A 123 -37.82 18.51 38.63
N SER A 124 -38.00 17.48 39.45
CA SER A 124 -37.60 16.11 39.11
C SER A 124 -38.27 15.58 37.83
N GLY A 125 -39.49 16.05 37.52
CA GLY A 125 -40.18 15.76 36.26
C GLY A 125 -39.48 16.35 35.03
N HIS A 126 -39.03 17.62 35.12
CA HIS A 126 -38.22 18.26 34.08
C HIS A 126 -36.91 17.49 33.88
N SER A 127 -36.18 17.22 34.96
CA SER A 127 -34.87 16.58 34.93
C SER A 127 -34.94 15.14 34.40
N ALA A 128 -35.91 14.34 34.85
CA ALA A 128 -36.12 12.97 34.37
C ALA A 128 -36.49 12.93 32.89
N PHE A 129 -37.39 13.81 32.43
CA PHE A 129 -37.75 13.91 31.02
C PHE A 129 -36.55 14.35 30.16
N LEU A 130 -35.82 15.37 30.60
CA LEU A 130 -34.61 15.87 29.94
C LEU A 130 -33.55 14.77 29.80
N CYS A 131 -33.34 13.97 30.86
CA CYS A 131 -32.44 12.82 30.88
C CYS A 131 -32.83 11.75 29.84
N CYS A 132 -34.09 11.28 29.89
CA CYS A 132 -34.60 10.24 29.00
C CYS A 132 -34.58 10.68 27.52
N LEU A 133 -35.06 11.90 27.23
CA LEU A 133 -35.10 12.41 25.86
C LEU A 133 -33.69 12.71 25.32
N SER A 134 -32.77 13.21 26.16
CA SER A 134 -31.36 13.39 25.77
C SER A 134 -30.67 12.07 25.43
N ALA A 135 -30.91 11.01 26.20
CA ALA A 135 -30.36 9.69 25.91
C ALA A 135 -30.88 9.12 24.58
N ALA A 136 -32.16 9.32 24.27
CA ALA A 136 -32.78 8.91 23.01
C ALA A 136 -32.23 9.69 21.80
N VAL A 137 -32.13 11.03 21.89
CA VAL A 137 -31.59 11.85 20.78
C VAL A 137 -30.10 11.60 20.57
N LEU A 138 -29.33 11.36 21.63
CA LEU A 138 -27.93 10.92 21.49
C LEU A 138 -27.81 9.59 20.73
N ALA A 139 -28.73 8.62 20.93
CA ALA A 139 -28.68 7.37 20.16
C ALA A 139 -28.78 7.62 18.65
N VAL A 140 -29.68 8.52 18.24
CA VAL A 140 -29.87 8.93 16.83
C VAL A 140 -28.64 9.66 16.29
N LEU A 141 -28.05 10.60 17.06
CA LEU A 141 -26.84 11.32 16.64
C LEU A 141 -25.62 10.41 16.48
N VAL A 142 -25.51 9.38 17.34
CA VAL A 142 -24.41 8.39 17.28
C VAL A 142 -24.49 7.47 16.05
N VAL A 143 -25.65 7.30 15.41
CA VAL A 143 -25.72 6.60 14.10
C VAL A 143 -24.78 7.26 13.08
N ASN A 144 -24.74 8.59 13.04
CA ASN A 144 -23.84 9.34 12.15
C ASN A 144 -22.36 9.23 12.56
N ARG A 145 -22.06 9.01 13.86
CA ARG A 145 -20.69 8.72 14.33
C ARG A 145 -20.15 7.39 13.78
N MET A 146 -21.04 6.49 13.34
CA MET A 146 -20.73 5.18 12.79
C MET A 146 -20.84 5.08 11.26
N GLY A 147 -21.20 6.16 10.58
CA GLY A 147 -21.24 6.22 9.11
C GLY A 147 -19.83 6.03 8.52
N ALA A 148 -19.59 4.89 7.87
CA ALA A 148 -18.27 4.54 7.32
C ALA A 148 -17.93 5.27 6.00
N ASN A 149 -18.94 5.66 5.22
CA ASN A 149 -18.77 6.33 3.94
C ASN A 149 -19.80 7.49 3.78
N PRO A 150 -19.37 8.71 3.41
CA PRO A 150 -17.97 9.14 3.23
C PRO A 150 -17.15 9.18 4.54
N PRO A 151 -15.82 9.04 4.48
CA PRO A 151 -14.94 8.78 5.64
C PRO A 151 -14.74 9.96 6.60
N PHE A 152 -15.58 10.99 6.50
CA PHE A 152 -15.65 12.14 7.40
C PHE A 152 -16.89 12.14 8.30
N LEU A 153 -17.93 11.34 8.01
CA LEU A 153 -19.18 11.31 8.78
C LEU A 153 -18.95 11.09 10.28
N TRP A 154 -17.98 10.26 10.63
CA TRP A 154 -17.59 10.01 12.02
C TRP A 154 -17.17 11.29 12.79
N VAL A 155 -16.55 12.26 12.12
CA VAL A 155 -16.23 13.57 12.72
C VAL A 155 -17.50 14.40 12.89
N LEU A 156 -18.39 14.42 11.90
CA LEU A 156 -19.64 15.17 11.99
C LEU A 156 -20.54 14.64 13.11
N GLY A 157 -20.70 13.31 13.20
CA GLY A 157 -21.46 12.66 14.28
C GLY A 157 -20.85 12.87 15.67
N MET A 158 -19.52 12.96 15.78
CA MET A 158 -18.83 13.32 17.02
C MET A 158 -19.14 14.76 17.43
N VAL A 159 -19.06 15.70 16.47
CA VAL A 159 -19.26 17.13 16.69
C VAL A 159 -20.72 17.49 16.94
N SER A 160 -21.68 16.77 16.34
CA SER A 160 -23.11 16.97 16.67
C SER A 160 -23.46 16.45 18.06
N CYS A 161 -22.89 15.32 18.50
CA CYS A 161 -23.01 14.86 19.88
C CYS A 161 -22.35 15.83 20.88
N LEU A 162 -21.21 16.44 20.51
CA LEU A 162 -20.53 17.48 21.29
C LEU A 162 -21.45 18.69 21.51
N ALA A 163 -21.97 19.23 20.41
CA ALA A 163 -22.87 20.38 20.38
C ALA A 163 -24.14 20.15 21.19
N PHE A 164 -24.77 18.98 21.00
CA PHE A 164 -25.99 18.59 21.70
C PHE A 164 -25.79 18.63 23.23
N GLY A 165 -24.81 17.88 23.75
CA GLY A 165 -24.58 17.85 25.19
C GLY A 165 -24.10 19.18 25.78
N LEU A 166 -23.34 19.99 25.03
CA LEU A 166 -22.97 21.35 25.46
C LEU A 166 -24.19 22.26 25.60
N THR A 167 -25.10 22.28 24.62
CA THR A 167 -26.36 23.03 24.73
C THR A 167 -27.18 22.53 25.92
N THR A 168 -27.33 21.20 26.10
CA THR A 168 -28.08 20.63 27.23
C THR A 168 -27.51 21.05 28.59
N ILE A 169 -26.19 20.92 28.81
CA ILE A 169 -25.52 21.26 30.07
C ILE A 169 -25.60 22.77 30.38
N VAL A 170 -25.59 23.63 29.35
CA VAL A 170 -25.70 25.09 29.54
C VAL A 170 -27.15 25.55 29.73
N GLY A 171 -28.11 24.92 29.03
CA GLY A 171 -29.49 25.36 28.93
C GLY A 171 -30.46 24.79 29.96
N GLN A 172 -30.12 23.70 30.66
CA GLN A 172 -30.99 23.03 31.65
C GLN A 172 -31.53 23.92 32.79
N PHE A 173 -30.96 25.11 33.02
CA PHE A 173 -31.40 26.06 34.04
C PHE A 173 -32.10 27.31 33.49
N VAL A 174 -32.35 27.39 32.17
CA VAL A 174 -32.96 28.55 31.52
C VAL A 174 -34.48 28.36 31.48
N ARG A 175 -35.23 29.21 32.18
CA ARG A 175 -36.69 29.09 32.37
C ARG A 175 -37.53 29.58 31.18
N ASP A 176 -37.01 30.52 30.39
CA ASP A 176 -37.71 31.12 29.26
C ASP A 176 -37.23 30.53 27.92
N HIS A 177 -38.17 30.12 27.07
CA HIS A 177 -37.89 29.66 25.71
C HIS A 177 -37.19 30.73 24.85
N GLY A 178 -37.51 32.02 25.02
CA GLY A 178 -36.87 33.11 24.30
C GLY A 178 -35.37 33.22 24.63
N ALA A 179 -35.05 33.29 25.92
CA ALA A 179 -33.69 33.27 26.45
C ALA A 179 -32.95 31.96 26.11
N LEU A 180 -33.62 30.80 26.11
CA LEU A 180 -33.01 29.53 25.71
C LEU A 180 -32.51 29.59 24.25
N TRP A 181 -33.36 29.99 23.32
CA TRP A 181 -32.97 30.05 21.90
C TRP A 181 -32.00 31.19 21.59
N ARG A 182 -32.11 32.34 22.27
CA ARG A 182 -31.19 33.49 22.06
C ARG A 182 -29.84 33.29 22.76
N ASP A 183 -29.84 32.98 24.04
CA ASP A 183 -28.67 33.10 24.94
C ASP A 183 -27.90 31.79 25.13
N VAL A 184 -28.53 30.65 24.80
CA VAL A 184 -27.84 29.34 24.74
C VAL A 184 -27.58 28.92 23.30
N VAL A 185 -28.63 28.74 22.49
CA VAL A 185 -28.50 28.19 21.13
C VAL A 185 -27.85 29.20 20.19
N GLY A 186 -28.41 30.42 20.07
CA GLY A 186 -27.91 31.47 19.19
C GLY A 186 -26.49 31.92 19.50
N HIS A 187 -26.15 32.10 20.78
CA HIS A 187 -24.79 32.45 21.20
C HIS A 187 -23.76 31.35 20.95
N LEU A 188 -24.12 30.07 21.10
CA LEU A 188 -23.23 28.95 20.77
C LEU A 188 -23.04 28.80 19.24
N GLN A 189 -24.10 29.05 18.46
CA GLN A 189 -24.01 29.12 17.00
C GLN A 189 -23.19 30.33 16.53
N LEU A 190 -23.25 31.47 17.21
CA LEU A 190 -22.40 32.64 16.97
C LEU A 190 -20.93 32.37 17.32
N ALA A 191 -20.64 31.74 18.47
CA ALA A 191 -19.30 31.29 18.84
C ALA A 191 -18.69 30.38 17.77
N MET A 192 -19.53 29.51 17.19
CA MET A 192 -19.15 28.70 16.04
C MET A 192 -18.90 29.49 14.76
N ALA A 193 -19.80 30.39 14.39
CA ALA A 193 -19.64 31.22 13.18
C ALA A 193 -18.34 32.05 13.25
N VAL A 194 -18.01 32.62 14.41
CA VAL A 194 -16.76 33.34 14.65
C VAL A 194 -15.55 32.40 14.59
N GLY A 195 -15.57 31.27 15.32
CA GLY A 195 -14.44 30.35 15.39
C GLY A 195 -14.13 29.65 14.05
N ALA A 196 -15.13 29.05 13.42
CA ALA A 196 -14.97 28.36 12.13
C ALA A 196 -14.83 29.34 10.96
N GLY A 197 -15.51 30.49 10.99
CA GLY A 197 -15.33 31.55 10.00
C GLY A 197 -13.90 32.10 10.01
N THR A 198 -13.34 32.38 11.19
CA THR A 198 -11.93 32.82 11.30
C THR A 198 -10.96 31.71 10.86
N ALA A 199 -11.24 30.45 11.17
CA ALA A 199 -10.42 29.32 10.71
C ALA A 199 -10.39 29.18 9.17
N ALA A 200 -11.55 29.38 8.53
CA ALA A 200 -11.67 29.42 7.06
C ALA A 200 -10.92 30.62 6.47
N VAL A 201 -11.18 31.84 6.95
CA VAL A 201 -10.55 33.07 6.44
C VAL A 201 -9.03 33.06 6.63
N MET A 202 -8.53 32.62 7.79
CA MET A 202 -7.08 32.53 8.03
C MET A 202 -6.41 31.46 7.18
N GLY A 203 -7.06 30.32 6.92
CA GLY A 203 -6.55 29.31 6.00
C GLY A 203 -6.44 29.81 4.55
N VAL A 204 -7.33 30.72 4.15
CA VAL A 204 -7.36 31.34 2.81
C VAL A 204 -6.37 32.50 2.68
N VAL A 205 -6.25 33.36 3.70
CA VAL A 205 -5.49 34.63 3.63
C VAL A 205 -4.03 34.48 4.05
N VAL A 206 -3.74 33.70 5.09
CA VAL A 206 -2.39 33.65 5.69
C VAL A 206 -1.62 32.46 5.13
N LEU A 207 -0.72 32.71 4.18
CA LEU A 207 0.17 31.70 3.58
C LEU A 207 -0.58 30.41 3.14
N PRO A 208 -1.56 30.50 2.23
CA PRO A 208 -2.40 29.37 1.84
C PRO A 208 -1.59 28.21 1.23
N THR A 209 -1.74 27.02 1.79
CA THR A 209 -1.19 25.76 1.23
C THR A 209 -2.25 25.05 0.40
N LEU A 210 -1.85 24.52 -0.76
CA LEU A 210 -2.77 23.89 -1.71
C LEU A 210 -2.53 22.38 -1.80
N ALA A 211 -3.57 21.60 -1.53
CA ALA A 211 -3.58 20.16 -1.73
C ALA A 211 -3.33 19.80 -3.20
N ALA A 212 -3.72 20.70 -4.12
CA ALA A 212 -3.32 20.70 -5.52
C ALA A 212 -1.81 20.48 -5.74
N ASP A 213 -0.98 21.20 -4.98
CA ASP A 213 0.45 21.28 -5.21
C ASP A 213 1.20 20.21 -4.39
N GLU A 214 0.75 19.82 -3.19
CA GLU A 214 1.25 18.58 -2.56
C GLU A 214 0.91 17.36 -3.44
N MET A 215 -0.30 17.26 -4.00
CA MET A 215 -0.66 16.16 -4.91
C MET A 215 0.31 16.06 -6.09
N ARG A 216 0.60 17.19 -6.77
CA ARG A 216 1.57 17.26 -7.88
C ARG A 216 2.97 16.84 -7.41
N GLU A 217 3.45 17.40 -6.31
CA GLU A 217 4.78 17.12 -5.79
C GLU A 217 4.95 15.63 -5.44
N ARG A 218 3.98 15.03 -4.73
CA ARG A 218 3.99 13.62 -4.32
C ARG A 218 3.91 12.65 -5.49
N VAL A 219 3.09 12.94 -6.51
CA VAL A 219 3.05 12.12 -7.74
C VAL A 219 4.39 12.23 -8.48
N ALA A 220 4.94 13.43 -8.64
CA ALA A 220 6.23 13.61 -9.30
C ALA A 220 7.38 12.94 -8.53
N GLU A 221 7.37 13.01 -7.19
CA GLU A 221 8.32 12.32 -6.31
C GLU A 221 8.21 10.80 -6.47
N ALA A 222 6.99 10.24 -6.48
CA ALA A 222 6.75 8.83 -6.69
C ALA A 222 7.15 8.33 -8.09
N VAL A 223 6.81 9.07 -9.16
CA VAL A 223 7.17 8.73 -10.55
C VAL A 223 8.69 8.79 -10.75
N ARG A 224 9.36 9.84 -10.26
CA ARG A 224 10.82 9.93 -10.26
C ARG A 224 11.47 8.80 -9.47
N GLY A 225 10.93 8.50 -8.29
CA GLY A 225 11.36 7.38 -7.46
C GLY A 225 11.23 6.04 -8.18
N ALA A 226 10.11 5.80 -8.86
CA ALA A 226 9.87 4.59 -9.64
C ALA A 226 10.88 4.45 -10.79
N GLY A 227 11.15 5.52 -11.55
CA GLY A 227 12.15 5.52 -12.63
C GLY A 227 13.57 5.23 -12.14
N VAL A 228 14.02 5.92 -11.09
CA VAL A 228 15.34 5.68 -10.47
C VAL A 228 15.45 4.24 -9.94
N THR A 229 14.37 3.72 -9.36
CA THR A 229 14.33 2.37 -8.79
C THR A 229 14.30 1.30 -9.87
N ALA A 230 13.60 1.53 -10.98
CA ALA A 230 13.62 0.66 -12.16
C ALA A 230 15.02 0.56 -12.78
N ALA A 231 15.69 1.70 -13.00
CA ALA A 231 17.07 1.73 -13.48
C ALA A 231 18.05 1.06 -12.50
N ARG A 232 17.84 1.20 -11.18
CA ARG A 232 18.65 0.52 -10.16
C ARG A 232 18.50 -1.00 -10.20
N TYR A 233 17.26 -1.52 -10.24
CA TYR A 233 17.04 -2.97 -10.31
C TYR A 233 17.49 -3.56 -11.65
N ALA A 234 17.26 -2.88 -12.76
CA ALA A 234 17.86 -3.23 -14.04
C ALA A 234 19.40 -3.30 -13.95
N SER A 235 20.05 -2.25 -13.44
CA SER A 235 21.52 -2.21 -13.29
C SER A 235 22.07 -3.32 -12.38
N ALA A 236 21.29 -3.77 -11.39
CA ALA A 236 21.66 -4.91 -10.55
C ALA A 236 21.47 -6.26 -11.27
N ALA A 237 20.35 -6.46 -11.96
CA ALA A 237 20.06 -7.66 -12.75
C ALA A 237 21.04 -7.87 -13.92
N PHE A 238 21.57 -6.77 -14.46
CA PHE A 238 22.56 -6.73 -15.53
C PHE A 238 23.98 -6.39 -15.05
N LYS A 239 24.28 -6.47 -13.75
CA LYS A 239 25.64 -6.18 -13.26
C LYS A 239 26.61 -7.22 -13.83
N PRO A 240 27.59 -6.86 -14.68
CA PRO A 240 28.49 -7.83 -15.29
C PRO A 240 29.19 -8.67 -14.21
N GLU A 241 29.36 -9.96 -14.48
CA GLU A 241 30.10 -10.85 -13.59
C GLU A 241 31.55 -10.37 -13.46
N ASP A 242 32.09 -10.44 -12.23
CA ASP A 242 33.47 -10.04 -12.00
C ASP A 242 34.39 -11.10 -12.65
N PRO A 243 35.35 -10.74 -13.52
CA PRO A 243 36.15 -11.74 -14.24
C PRO A 243 36.97 -12.63 -13.30
N SER A 244 37.19 -12.20 -12.06
CA SER A 244 37.77 -13.05 -11.00
C SER A 244 36.87 -14.23 -10.59
N GLN A 245 35.54 -14.07 -10.62
CA GLN A 245 34.58 -15.13 -10.29
C GLN A 245 34.37 -16.09 -11.45
N ALA A 246 34.34 -15.59 -12.68
CA ALA A 246 34.24 -16.41 -13.88
C ALA A 246 35.43 -17.39 -14.03
N PHE A 247 36.63 -16.99 -13.59
CA PHE A 247 37.82 -17.86 -13.62
C PHE A 247 37.68 -19.06 -12.66
N CYS A 248 37.03 -18.88 -11.51
CA CYS A 248 36.78 -19.94 -10.53
C CYS A 248 35.62 -20.89 -10.91
N ARG A 249 34.87 -20.59 -11.97
CA ARG A 249 33.73 -21.39 -12.47
C ARG A 249 34.04 -22.24 -13.71
N ARG A 250 35.28 -22.28 -14.18
CA ARG A 250 35.66 -23.27 -15.20
C ARG A 250 35.60 -24.68 -14.60
N PRO A 251 34.81 -25.62 -15.16
CA PRO A 251 34.90 -27.01 -14.75
C PRO A 251 36.31 -27.52 -15.08
N SER A 252 36.94 -28.20 -14.13
CA SER A 252 38.21 -28.88 -14.39
C SER A 252 37.92 -30.03 -15.35
N TYR A 253 38.49 -29.98 -16.56
CA TYR A 253 38.39 -31.08 -17.53
C TYR A 253 39.23 -32.26 -17.04
N ASN A 254 38.63 -33.10 -16.20
CA ASN A 254 39.29 -34.28 -15.64
C ASN A 254 39.29 -35.43 -16.66
N GLY A 255 40.06 -35.24 -17.73
CA GLY A 255 40.29 -36.27 -18.75
C GLY A 255 41.19 -37.38 -18.22
N GLY A 256 40.60 -38.44 -17.70
CA GLY A 256 41.29 -39.73 -17.59
C GLY A 256 41.50 -40.33 -18.98
N GLY A 257 42.63 -40.96 -19.28
CA GLY A 257 43.84 -41.07 -18.48
C GLY A 257 44.99 -41.70 -19.28
N GLY A 258 46.21 -41.65 -18.74
CA GLY A 258 47.41 -42.23 -19.37
C GLY A 258 48.53 -42.37 -18.36
N GLY A 259 48.71 -43.57 -17.82
CA GLY A 259 49.72 -43.85 -16.80
C GLY A 259 51.11 -44.07 -17.39
N GLY A 260 52.11 -43.37 -16.86
CA GLY A 260 53.53 -43.63 -17.11
C GLY A 260 54.30 -43.48 -15.79
N GLY A 261 54.89 -44.56 -15.30
CA GLY A 261 55.49 -44.62 -13.96
C GLY A 261 56.93 -44.09 -13.92
N GLY A 262 57.27 -43.43 -12.81
CA GLY A 262 58.66 -43.15 -12.41
C GLY A 262 58.81 -43.41 -10.91
N LYS A 263 59.84 -44.15 -10.51
CA LYS A 263 60.20 -44.40 -9.11
C LYS A 263 61.27 -43.40 -8.64
N ASP A 264 61.49 -43.43 -7.32
CA ASP A 264 62.60 -42.79 -6.60
C ASP A 264 62.56 -41.24 -6.56
N GLY A 265 62.91 -40.57 -5.47
CA GLY A 265 63.18 -41.05 -4.11
C GLY A 265 63.76 -39.93 -3.22
N LYS A 266 63.56 -40.07 -1.90
CA LYS A 266 64.24 -39.35 -0.79
C LYS A 266 64.02 -37.84 -0.53
N ASP A 267 63.88 -37.58 0.77
CA ASP A 267 64.50 -36.54 1.61
C ASP A 267 64.26 -35.02 1.39
N SER A 268 63.83 -34.37 2.48
CA SER A 268 64.20 -33.02 2.97
C SER A 268 63.45 -31.72 2.57
N LYS A 269 62.80 -31.15 3.61
CA LYS A 269 62.87 -29.74 4.11
C LYS A 269 62.31 -28.53 3.33
N GLU A 270 61.65 -27.67 4.12
CA GLU A 270 61.71 -26.20 4.19
C GLU A 270 62.10 -25.38 2.93
N SER A 271 61.25 -24.42 2.52
CA SER A 271 61.54 -22.96 2.69
C SER A 271 60.45 -22.04 2.10
N LYS A 272 60.52 -20.76 2.49
CA LYS A 272 59.62 -19.63 2.20
C LYS A 272 59.91 -18.94 0.86
N HIS A 273 58.91 -18.17 0.39
CA HIS A 273 59.04 -16.92 -0.41
C HIS A 273 59.65 -16.99 -1.83
N SER A 274 58.95 -16.45 -2.84
CA SER A 274 59.17 -15.06 -3.32
C SER A 274 58.38 -14.73 -4.61
N LYS A 275 58.27 -13.43 -4.89
CA LYS A 275 57.59 -12.77 -6.01
C LYS A 275 58.16 -13.15 -7.40
N GLY A 276 57.30 -13.16 -8.42
CA GLY A 276 57.68 -13.12 -9.85
C GLY A 276 56.58 -12.48 -10.71
N LYS A 277 56.94 -11.73 -11.77
CA LYS A 277 56.00 -11.13 -12.75
C LYS A 277 55.97 -11.98 -14.05
N PRO A 278 54.92 -11.90 -14.88
CA PRO A 278 54.76 -12.75 -16.06
C PRO A 278 55.36 -12.15 -17.34
N PRO A 279 55.61 -12.99 -18.37
CA PRO A 279 55.75 -12.57 -19.76
C PRO A 279 54.63 -13.09 -20.68
N GLN A 280 54.36 -12.31 -21.73
CA GLN A 280 53.62 -12.59 -22.97
C GLN A 280 54.20 -11.63 -24.03
N PRO A 281 53.94 -11.77 -25.35
CA PRO A 281 53.53 -12.97 -26.12
C PRO A 281 54.32 -13.16 -27.45
N ALA A 282 54.28 -14.36 -28.03
CA ALA A 282 54.34 -14.63 -29.49
C ALA A 282 53.95 -16.13 -29.70
N ALA A 283 53.13 -16.59 -30.64
CA ALA A 283 52.65 -16.13 -31.96
C ALA A 283 53.52 -16.55 -33.17
N ALA A 284 53.31 -17.76 -33.67
CA ALA A 284 53.44 -18.14 -35.08
C ALA A 284 52.59 -19.39 -35.39
N SER A 285 52.03 -19.48 -36.59
CA SER A 285 51.23 -20.61 -37.10
C SER A 285 52.04 -21.46 -38.06
N LEU A 286 51.71 -22.75 -38.26
CA LEU A 286 51.48 -23.39 -39.58
C LEU A 286 51.34 -24.93 -39.50
N LEU A 287 50.11 -25.41 -39.71
CA LEU A 287 49.63 -26.52 -40.59
C LEU A 287 50.29 -27.95 -40.63
N PRO A 288 49.55 -28.98 -41.14
CA PRO A 288 49.80 -30.44 -40.96
C PRO A 288 50.33 -31.09 -42.29
N PRO A 289 50.21 -32.42 -42.63
CA PRO A 289 49.47 -33.55 -42.03
C PRO A 289 50.20 -34.93 -42.02
N ASP A 290 49.40 -36.01 -42.01
CA ASP A 290 49.67 -37.41 -42.38
C ASP A 290 50.28 -38.35 -41.29
N ALA A 291 49.93 -39.65 -41.20
CA ALA A 291 48.72 -40.37 -41.67
C ALA A 291 48.59 -41.76 -40.97
N ASP A 292 47.38 -42.33 -41.05
CA ASP A 292 47.04 -43.77 -41.19
C ASP A 292 47.27 -44.88 -40.12
N THR A 293 46.30 -45.80 -40.18
CA THR A 293 46.32 -47.26 -39.91
C THR A 293 46.54 -47.88 -38.52
N ALA A 294 45.41 -48.03 -37.80
CA ALA A 294 44.64 -49.29 -37.68
C ALA A 294 45.08 -50.49 -36.77
N ALA A 295 44.02 -51.10 -36.21
CA ALA A 295 43.80 -52.54 -35.98
C ALA A 295 44.56 -53.32 -34.88
N GLY A 296 43.85 -53.54 -33.77
CA GLY A 296 43.33 -54.89 -33.47
C GLY A 296 44.00 -55.71 -32.37
N GLY A 297 43.28 -56.74 -31.88
CA GLY A 297 43.85 -57.82 -31.06
C GLY A 297 43.21 -58.00 -29.68
N ALA A 298 42.24 -58.92 -29.60
CA ALA A 298 41.50 -59.34 -28.41
C ALA A 298 42.35 -59.64 -27.14
N ALA A 299 41.80 -59.31 -25.97
CA ALA A 299 42.20 -59.90 -24.69
C ALA A 299 41.48 -61.23 -24.47
N GLY A 300 42.14 -62.19 -23.80
CA GLY A 300 41.59 -63.53 -23.54
C GLY A 300 41.55 -63.91 -22.07
N ALA A 301 40.37 -64.36 -21.63
CA ALA A 301 40.07 -65.38 -20.62
C ALA A 301 40.69 -65.35 -19.20
N ALA A 302 39.80 -65.67 -18.23
CA ALA A 302 40.06 -66.32 -16.93
C ALA A 302 40.75 -65.46 -15.84
N ASP A 303 40.61 -65.73 -14.53
CA ASP A 303 39.80 -66.76 -13.84
C ASP A 303 39.52 -66.35 -12.38
N ARG A 304 38.53 -66.98 -11.72
CA ARG A 304 38.31 -67.06 -10.24
C ARG A 304 38.03 -65.77 -9.46
N ASP A 305 37.54 -65.80 -8.20
CA ASP A 305 36.62 -66.68 -7.44
C ASP A 305 36.24 -65.89 -6.16
N GLY A 306 35.08 -66.12 -5.54
CA GLY A 306 34.77 -65.53 -4.23
C GLY A 306 33.28 -65.50 -3.83
N ASP A 307 32.83 -66.53 -3.12
CA ASP A 307 31.45 -66.66 -2.61
C ASP A 307 31.08 -65.66 -1.51
N GLY A 308 29.77 -65.38 -1.38
CA GLY A 308 29.18 -64.57 -0.30
C GLY A 308 27.65 -64.58 -0.38
N ASP A 309 27.00 -65.51 0.32
CA ASP A 309 25.66 -66.05 -0.01
C ASP A 309 24.51 -65.57 0.93
N VAL A 310 23.26 -65.78 0.48
CA VAL A 310 21.97 -65.75 1.23
C VAL A 310 21.49 -64.39 1.80
N SER A 311 20.24 -63.90 1.69
CA SER A 311 19.02 -64.05 0.83
C SER A 311 18.09 -62.83 1.18
N SER A 312 16.76 -62.67 0.97
CA SER A 312 15.61 -63.48 0.48
C SER A 312 14.40 -62.56 0.08
N GLN A 313 13.25 -63.17 -0.28
CA GLN A 313 11.88 -62.60 -0.28
C GLN A 313 11.52 -61.45 -1.24
N THR A 314 11.56 -61.77 -2.53
CA THR A 314 10.34 -62.02 -3.35
C THR A 314 9.04 -61.24 -3.03
N TYR A 315 8.54 -60.49 -4.03
CA TYR A 315 7.15 -60.63 -4.50
C TYR A 315 7.06 -60.26 -5.98
N SER A 316 6.25 -61.01 -6.76
CA SER A 316 6.24 -60.96 -8.23
C SER A 316 4.86 -60.61 -8.79
N SER A 317 4.81 -59.83 -9.87
CA SER A 317 3.66 -59.76 -10.78
C SER A 317 4.12 -59.42 -12.20
N SER A 318 3.87 -60.32 -13.16
CA SER A 318 4.36 -60.25 -14.54
C SER A 318 3.34 -59.68 -15.54
N GLY A 319 3.82 -58.93 -16.53
CA GLY A 319 3.11 -58.56 -17.76
C GLY A 319 4.14 -58.29 -18.86
N SER A 320 3.89 -58.71 -20.11
CA SER A 320 4.94 -58.94 -21.12
C SER A 320 4.66 -58.31 -22.50
N GLY A 321 5.74 -58.04 -23.25
CA GLY A 321 5.77 -57.41 -24.58
C GLY A 321 6.23 -55.94 -24.51
N GLY A 322 7.32 -55.47 -25.14
CA GLY A 322 8.17 -56.07 -26.18
C GLY A 322 7.73 -55.62 -27.59
N ASP A 323 8.58 -55.11 -28.48
CA ASP A 323 10.03 -54.82 -28.42
C ASP A 323 10.34 -53.54 -29.24
N GLY A 324 11.50 -52.89 -29.02
CA GLY A 324 11.95 -51.82 -29.93
C GLY A 324 12.91 -50.75 -29.38
N ASP A 325 13.77 -51.04 -28.42
CA ASP A 325 14.68 -50.04 -27.86
C ASP A 325 15.81 -49.65 -28.83
N LEU A 326 15.89 -48.35 -29.13
CA LEU A 326 17.08 -47.69 -29.66
C LEU A 326 17.85 -47.11 -28.49
N GLU A 327 18.91 -47.79 -28.06
CA GLU A 327 19.81 -47.31 -27.00
C GLU A 327 20.57 -46.06 -27.45
N VAL A 328 19.98 -44.88 -27.22
CA VAL A 328 20.71 -43.62 -27.18
C VAL A 328 21.43 -43.58 -25.84
N GLU A 329 22.74 -43.88 -25.84
CA GLU A 329 23.63 -43.75 -24.69
C GLU A 329 23.81 -42.25 -24.34
N ALA A 330 22.76 -41.67 -23.75
CA ALA A 330 22.77 -40.32 -23.23
C ALA A 330 23.67 -40.28 -22.00
N ALA A 331 24.95 -39.95 -22.21
CA ALA A 331 25.95 -39.78 -21.17
C ALA A 331 25.36 -38.95 -20.01
N MET A 332 25.07 -39.64 -18.91
CA MET A 332 24.34 -39.11 -17.75
C MET A 332 25.04 -37.85 -17.26
N GLU A 333 24.34 -36.70 -17.29
CA GLU A 333 24.94 -35.41 -16.93
C GLU A 333 25.52 -35.50 -15.52
N ASP A 334 26.86 -35.40 -15.44
CA ASP A 334 27.62 -35.62 -14.21
C ASP A 334 27.11 -34.66 -13.13
N ASN A 335 26.62 -35.23 -12.02
CA ASN A 335 25.51 -34.66 -11.24
C ASN A 335 25.98 -33.60 -10.23
N ASN A 336 26.65 -32.57 -10.76
CA ASN A 336 27.40 -31.54 -10.04
C ASN A 336 26.59 -30.24 -9.78
N ASP A 337 25.28 -30.26 -10.03
CA ASP A 337 24.40 -29.08 -9.97
C ASP A 337 23.89 -28.84 -8.52
N LEU A 338 24.83 -28.52 -7.62
CA LEU A 338 24.70 -28.37 -6.16
C LEU A 338 24.28 -29.64 -5.41
N ASN A 339 25.22 -30.20 -4.63
CA ASN A 339 24.94 -31.27 -3.68
C ASN A 339 23.81 -30.86 -2.73
N ASP A 340 22.85 -31.76 -2.47
CA ASP A 340 21.70 -31.45 -1.60
C ASP A 340 22.16 -31.06 -0.18
N ASP A 341 23.29 -31.60 0.31
CA ASP A 341 23.91 -31.16 1.56
C ASP A 341 24.40 -29.70 1.54
N ASP A 342 24.93 -29.18 0.43
CA ASP A 342 25.33 -27.76 0.32
C ASP A 342 24.09 -26.85 0.35
N TYR A 343 23.00 -27.26 -0.32
CA TYR A 343 21.74 -26.54 -0.29
C TYR A 343 21.06 -26.61 1.09
N LEU A 344 21.13 -27.76 1.77
CA LEU A 344 20.68 -27.94 3.15
C LEU A 344 21.57 -27.19 4.16
N GLN A 345 22.87 -27.05 3.90
CA GLN A 345 23.78 -26.26 4.72
C GLN A 345 23.53 -24.76 4.54
N LEU A 346 23.30 -24.30 3.31
CA LEU A 346 22.80 -22.95 3.03
C LEU A 346 21.45 -22.68 3.73
N LEU A 347 20.57 -23.68 3.80
CA LEU A 347 19.31 -23.60 4.56
C LEU A 347 19.52 -23.59 6.09
N ARG A 348 20.54 -24.28 6.62
CA ARG A 348 20.95 -24.20 8.04
C ARG A 348 21.50 -22.80 8.36
N GLU A 349 22.31 -22.21 7.48
CA GLU A 349 22.79 -20.83 7.63
C GLU A 349 21.65 -19.81 7.54
N LEU A 350 20.68 -20.01 6.63
CA LEU A 350 19.47 -19.18 6.51
C LEU A 350 18.46 -19.36 7.66
N THR A 351 18.63 -20.38 8.52
CA THR A 351 17.77 -20.60 9.71
C THR A 351 18.45 -20.26 11.04
N ALA A 352 19.75 -19.93 11.02
CA ALA A 352 20.45 -19.41 12.20
C ALA A 352 19.93 -18.00 12.59
N PRO A 353 19.66 -17.72 13.87
CA PRO A 353 19.22 -16.39 14.30
C PRO A 353 20.36 -15.36 14.16
N LEU A 354 20.03 -14.20 13.59
CA LEU A 354 20.95 -13.08 13.33
C LEU A 354 21.54 -12.48 14.63
N HIS A 355 22.58 -13.10 15.18
CA HIS A 355 23.46 -12.48 16.15
C HIS A 355 24.42 -11.51 15.43
N HIS A 356 24.52 -10.28 15.93
CA HIS A 356 25.49 -9.30 15.42
C HIS A 356 26.92 -9.77 15.70
N HIS A 357 27.64 -10.18 14.65
CA HIS A 357 29.10 -10.31 14.70
C HIS A 357 29.76 -8.94 14.86
N HIS A 358 29.96 -8.52 16.11
CA HIS A 358 30.96 -7.52 16.43
C HIS A 358 32.36 -8.10 16.18
N HIS A 359 33.13 -7.50 15.27
CA HIS A 359 34.58 -7.65 15.28
C HIS A 359 35.12 -7.18 16.65
N ARG A 360 35.70 -8.11 17.41
CA ARG A 360 36.41 -7.82 18.66
C ARG A 360 37.73 -8.58 18.65
N ASN A 361 38.83 -7.86 18.87
CA ASN A 361 40.17 -8.44 18.84
C ASN A 361 40.34 -9.52 19.93
N ARG A 362 41.13 -10.55 19.61
CA ARG A 362 41.53 -11.60 20.56
C ARG A 362 42.45 -11.00 21.65
N GLN A 363 42.15 -11.33 22.90
CA GLN A 363 43.11 -11.39 24.01
C GLN A 363 42.89 -12.71 24.75
N PRO A 364 43.94 -13.29 25.38
CA PRO A 364 43.85 -14.60 26.04
C PRO A 364 43.12 -14.53 27.40
N PRO A 365 42.60 -15.67 27.91
CA PRO A 365 41.87 -15.72 29.18
C PRO A 365 42.81 -15.76 30.41
N PRO A 366 42.38 -15.21 31.57
CA PRO A 366 43.02 -15.45 32.86
C PRO A 366 42.59 -16.80 33.48
N PRO A 367 43.36 -17.36 34.43
CA PRO A 367 43.08 -18.67 35.04
C PRO A 367 42.01 -18.63 36.14
N GLN A 368 41.39 -19.78 36.40
CA GLN A 368 40.55 -20.01 37.60
C GLN A 368 41.41 -20.37 38.83
N PRO A 369 41.11 -19.83 40.03
CA PRO A 369 41.47 -20.45 41.29
C PRO A 369 40.43 -21.53 41.68
N SER A 370 40.83 -22.48 42.53
CA SER A 370 40.02 -23.66 42.89
C SER A 370 39.62 -23.69 44.37
N ARG A 371 38.83 -24.73 44.73
CA ARG A 371 38.85 -25.48 46.03
C ARG A 371 37.78 -25.12 47.08
N LYS A 372 37.24 -26.19 47.70
CA LYS A 372 36.55 -26.40 49.01
C LYS A 372 36.23 -25.17 49.88
N GLY A 373 35.08 -25.04 50.57
CA GLY A 373 33.93 -25.94 50.74
C GLY A 373 33.89 -26.71 52.08
N THR A 374 33.07 -26.24 53.04
CA THR A 374 32.58 -26.92 54.27
C THR A 374 31.54 -26.03 55.00
N GLY A 375 30.54 -26.61 55.65
CA GLY A 375 29.81 -25.98 56.77
C GLY A 375 28.47 -25.29 56.47
N GLY A 376 27.50 -25.55 57.36
CA GLY A 376 26.29 -24.77 57.66
C GLY A 376 25.97 -24.99 59.16
N PRO A 377 24.74 -24.76 59.67
CA PRO A 377 23.54 -24.20 59.05
C PRO A 377 22.88 -23.11 59.96
N GLU A 378 21.54 -23.03 59.95
CA GLU A 378 20.62 -22.42 60.95
C GLU A 378 20.14 -20.94 60.89
N ALA A 379 18.81 -20.85 61.14
CA ALA A 379 18.06 -19.88 61.95
C ALA A 379 17.85 -18.39 61.54
N ALA A 380 16.62 -18.14 61.04
CA ALA A 380 15.63 -17.16 61.56
C ALA A 380 15.93 -15.63 61.53
N GLY A 381 14.90 -14.82 61.83
CA GLY A 381 15.06 -13.39 62.17
C GLY A 381 14.18 -12.40 61.38
N ALA A 382 12.92 -12.26 61.79
CA ALA A 382 11.87 -11.40 61.21
C ALA A 382 12.08 -9.86 61.36
N ALA A 383 11.11 -9.10 60.81
CA ALA A 383 10.81 -7.67 61.05
C ALA A 383 11.79 -6.64 60.40
N ALA A 384 11.34 -5.60 59.68
CA ALA A 384 10.75 -4.32 60.15
C ALA A 384 11.79 -3.38 60.81
N THR A 385 11.72 -2.05 60.74
CA THR A 385 10.61 -1.15 60.37
C THR A 385 11.16 0.18 59.80
N SER A 386 10.48 0.74 58.81
CA SER A 386 10.02 2.15 58.64
C SER A 386 10.86 3.40 59.03
N GLU A 387 10.50 4.53 58.40
CA GLU A 387 10.73 5.93 58.83
C GLU A 387 12.20 6.47 58.75
N GLN A 388 12.47 7.79 58.66
CA GLN A 388 11.60 8.95 58.38
C GLN A 388 12.32 10.08 57.58
N THR A 389 11.53 11.09 57.24
CA THR A 389 11.77 12.32 56.47
C THR A 389 12.77 13.31 57.11
N GLN A 390 13.12 14.38 56.37
CA GLN A 390 13.78 15.65 56.76
C GLN A 390 15.33 15.66 56.79
N GLY A 391 16.01 16.77 56.47
CA GLY A 391 15.52 18.02 55.86
C GLY A 391 16.41 19.25 56.15
N ALA A 392 16.60 20.12 55.14
CA ALA A 392 17.30 21.42 55.24
C ALA A 392 18.80 21.31 55.68
N GLU A 393 19.65 22.34 55.71
CA GLU A 393 19.66 23.65 55.02
C GLU A 393 21.11 24.16 54.90
N GLN A 394 21.30 25.21 54.09
CA GLN A 394 22.27 26.33 54.21
C GLN A 394 22.99 26.66 52.90
N ALA A 395 23.08 27.96 52.64
CA ALA A 395 23.83 28.58 51.55
C ALA A 395 25.03 29.35 52.11
N ASN A 396 26.02 29.63 51.26
CA ASN A 396 26.84 30.84 51.41
C ASN A 396 27.37 31.30 50.04
N GLU A 397 27.59 32.59 49.90
CA GLU A 397 27.95 33.26 48.64
C GLU A 397 29.47 33.45 48.51
N LYS A 398 29.95 33.54 47.25
CA LYS A 398 31.02 34.48 46.91
C LYS A 398 31.10 34.77 45.41
N GLU A 399 31.47 36.01 45.08
CA GLU A 399 31.61 36.50 43.71
C GLU A 399 33.00 36.22 43.10
N GLN A 400 33.01 36.04 41.77
CA GLN A 400 33.89 36.57 40.71
C GLN A 400 35.37 36.99 40.98
N PRO A 401 36.27 37.06 39.96
CA PRO A 401 36.02 37.04 38.50
C PRO A 401 36.93 36.12 37.63
N ALA A 402 36.53 36.01 36.35
CA ALA A 402 37.32 35.87 35.11
C ALA A 402 38.60 35.00 35.02
N GLY A 403 38.61 34.06 34.05
CA GLY A 403 39.83 33.69 33.30
C GLY A 403 39.94 32.23 32.84
N GLY A 404 40.43 32.01 31.59
CA GLY A 404 41.20 30.82 31.22
C GLY A 404 40.48 29.61 30.59
N ASP A 405 40.61 29.48 29.27
CA ASP A 405 40.72 28.26 28.43
C ASP A 405 39.83 27.02 28.61
N SER A 406 39.39 26.51 27.45
CA SER A 406 38.49 25.37 27.27
C SER A 406 39.24 24.03 27.11
N GLY A 407 38.93 23.05 27.97
CA GLY A 407 39.54 21.70 27.93
C GLY A 407 38.58 20.53 28.20
N GLY A 408 37.26 20.74 28.20
CA GLY A 408 36.27 19.75 28.61
C GLY A 408 35.61 18.97 27.47
N LYS A 409 35.63 17.62 27.52
CA LYS A 409 34.75 16.77 26.69
C LYS A 409 33.28 17.00 27.08
N PRO A 410 32.34 17.08 26.12
CA PRO A 410 30.92 17.06 26.44
C PRO A 410 30.48 15.67 26.96
N PRO A 411 29.57 15.59 27.93
CA PRO A 411 28.95 14.33 28.35
C PRO A 411 28.03 13.77 27.24
N PRO A 412 27.76 12.45 27.23
CA PRO A 412 26.93 11.83 26.21
C PRO A 412 25.47 12.29 26.33
N THR A 413 24.98 13.03 25.34
CA THR A 413 23.57 13.41 25.26
C THR A 413 22.68 12.18 25.00
N PRO A 414 21.50 12.08 25.65
CA PRO A 414 20.59 10.97 25.42
C PRO A 414 20.04 11.04 24.00
N LYS A 415 20.27 9.99 23.20
CA LYS A 415 19.81 9.91 21.81
C LYS A 415 18.27 9.98 21.75
N PRO A 416 17.66 10.99 21.10
CA PRO A 416 16.23 10.96 20.81
C PRO A 416 15.95 9.82 19.82
N LEU A 417 15.10 8.86 20.19
CA LEU A 417 14.66 7.78 19.32
C LEU A 417 13.58 8.27 18.33
N LEU A 418 13.99 9.17 17.44
CA LEU A 418 13.24 9.47 16.23
C LEU A 418 13.29 8.27 15.28
N MET A 419 12.18 7.98 14.60
CA MET A 419 12.31 7.48 13.23
C MET A 419 12.97 8.59 12.42
N PRO A 420 14.00 8.29 11.59
CA PRO A 420 14.63 9.32 10.78
C PRO A 420 13.59 9.94 9.84
N PRO A 421 13.57 11.28 9.66
CA PRO A 421 12.82 11.87 8.56
C PRO A 421 13.35 11.30 7.24
N LEU A 422 12.49 11.18 6.24
CA LEU A 422 12.77 10.54 4.94
C LEU A 422 13.80 11.29 4.05
N THR A 423 14.58 12.22 4.62
CA THR A 423 15.37 13.25 3.94
C THR A 423 16.83 13.31 4.40
N ALA A 424 17.47 12.15 4.65
CA ALA A 424 18.90 12.07 4.96
C ALA A 424 19.57 10.81 4.35
N GLY A 425 20.01 10.88 3.09
CA GLY A 425 20.65 9.75 2.41
C GLY A 425 20.85 9.89 0.90
N VAL A 426 21.51 10.96 0.43
CA VAL A 426 21.55 11.42 -0.98
C VAL A 426 22.14 10.41 -2.01
N HIS A 427 22.69 9.27 -1.57
CA HIS A 427 23.26 8.24 -2.45
C HIS A 427 22.57 6.85 -2.36
N GLY A 428 21.43 6.75 -1.68
CA GLY A 428 20.62 5.52 -1.62
C GLY A 428 19.20 5.74 -2.14
N GLY A 429 18.85 5.12 -3.28
CA GLY A 429 17.47 5.19 -3.80
C GLY A 429 16.46 4.54 -2.85
N LEU A 430 15.29 5.16 -2.70
CA LEU A 430 14.18 4.67 -1.87
C LEU A 430 13.68 3.29 -2.35
N PRO A 431 13.25 2.39 -1.44
CA PRO A 431 12.61 1.13 -1.83
C PRO A 431 11.18 1.37 -2.36
N VAL A 432 10.67 0.47 -3.20
CA VAL A 432 9.33 0.58 -3.82
C VAL A 432 8.22 0.78 -2.78
N ALA A 433 8.31 0.09 -1.65
CA ALA A 433 7.36 0.20 -0.54
C ALA A 433 7.26 1.63 0.07
N ALA A 434 8.31 2.46 -0.04
CA ALA A 434 8.31 3.84 0.44
C ALA A 434 7.61 4.82 -0.52
N LEU A 435 7.41 4.44 -1.79
CA LEU A 435 6.74 5.28 -2.79
C LEU A 435 5.21 5.14 -2.75
N ARG A 436 4.69 4.00 -2.24
CA ARG A 436 3.24 3.76 -2.09
C ARG A 436 2.55 4.79 -1.15
N PRO A 437 3.10 5.15 0.02
CA PRO A 437 2.57 6.24 0.83
C PRO A 437 2.46 7.58 0.11
N LEU A 438 3.36 7.89 -0.84
CA LEU A 438 3.32 9.15 -1.59
C LEU A 438 2.13 9.18 -2.56
N LEU A 439 1.87 8.08 -3.28
CA LEU A 439 0.71 7.96 -4.15
C LEU A 439 -0.61 7.91 -3.36
N ALA A 440 -0.64 7.17 -2.24
CA ALA A 440 -1.78 7.17 -1.33
C ALA A 440 -2.05 8.58 -0.75
N ARG A 441 -1.00 9.34 -0.44
CA ARG A 441 -1.10 10.75 -0.01
C ARG A 441 -1.68 11.62 -1.11
N ALA A 442 -1.13 11.57 -2.32
CA ALA A 442 -1.66 12.30 -3.47
C ALA A 442 -3.14 11.97 -3.73
N ARG A 443 -3.53 10.69 -3.61
CA ARG A 443 -4.92 10.24 -3.76
C ARG A 443 -5.87 10.85 -2.73
N MET A 444 -5.42 11.02 -1.47
CA MET A 444 -6.19 11.73 -0.45
C MET A 444 -6.29 13.23 -0.75
N CYS A 445 -5.22 13.84 -1.28
CA CYS A 445 -5.20 15.26 -1.66
C CYS A 445 -6.18 15.61 -2.80
N ILE A 446 -6.53 14.68 -3.70
CA ILE A 446 -7.49 14.93 -4.82
C ILE A 446 -8.81 15.54 -4.31
N GLY A 447 -9.39 14.99 -3.24
CA GLY A 447 -10.68 15.46 -2.72
C GLY A 447 -10.62 16.83 -2.05
N ALA A 448 -9.47 17.18 -1.45
CA ALA A 448 -9.22 18.52 -0.95
C ALA A 448 -8.99 19.51 -2.11
N ALA A 449 -8.21 19.13 -3.12
CA ALA A 449 -7.91 19.94 -4.29
C ALA A 449 -9.16 20.26 -5.14
N SER A 450 -10.18 19.40 -5.14
CA SER A 450 -11.48 19.70 -5.79
C SER A 450 -12.32 20.74 -5.06
N LEU A 451 -11.93 21.15 -3.85
CA LEU A 451 -12.61 22.15 -3.02
C LEU A 451 -11.79 23.43 -2.86
N GLU A 452 -10.64 23.54 -3.54
CA GLU A 452 -9.79 24.71 -3.50
C GLU A 452 -10.31 25.76 -4.50
N PRO A 453 -10.54 27.02 -4.08
CA PRO A 453 -11.09 28.04 -4.97
C PRO A 453 -10.21 28.23 -6.20
N PRO A 454 -10.77 28.22 -7.44
CA PRO A 454 -9.98 28.28 -8.68
C PRO A 454 -9.01 29.47 -8.77
N LEU A 455 -9.28 30.57 -8.07
CA LEU A 455 -8.43 31.76 -8.01
C LEU A 455 -7.04 31.51 -7.37
N PHE A 456 -6.88 30.48 -6.55
CA PHE A 456 -5.57 30.06 -6.02
C PHE A 456 -4.88 29.02 -6.92
N LEU A 457 -5.65 28.28 -7.71
CA LEU A 457 -5.14 27.17 -8.51
C LEU A 457 -4.36 27.68 -9.71
N ALA A 458 -3.12 27.20 -9.84
CA ALA A 458 -2.23 27.53 -10.96
C ALA A 458 -2.81 27.22 -12.36
N ALA A 459 -3.64 26.19 -12.41
CA ALA A 459 -4.37 25.68 -13.55
C ALA A 459 -5.56 24.88 -13.00
N PRO A 460 -6.73 24.86 -13.68
CA PRO A 460 -7.91 24.15 -13.20
C PRO A 460 -7.61 22.65 -13.05
N ILE A 461 -8.04 22.08 -11.92
CA ILE A 461 -7.87 20.66 -11.64
C ILE A 461 -9.08 19.91 -12.14
N ASN A 462 -8.84 18.81 -12.86
CA ASN A 462 -9.84 17.85 -13.28
C ASN A 462 -9.67 16.59 -12.40
N PRO A 463 -10.42 16.43 -11.29
CA PRO A 463 -10.19 15.38 -10.31
C PRO A 463 -10.16 13.94 -10.88
N PRO A 464 -11.07 13.49 -11.76
CA PRO A 464 -10.96 12.16 -12.37
C PRO A 464 -9.76 12.02 -13.31
N ALA A 465 -9.29 13.10 -13.96
CA ALA A 465 -8.07 13.03 -14.77
C ALA A 465 -6.82 12.86 -13.90
N TRP A 466 -6.71 13.58 -12.78
CA TRP A 466 -5.64 13.38 -11.80
C TRP A 466 -5.75 12.03 -11.07
N GLY A 467 -6.97 11.52 -10.86
CA GLY A 467 -7.20 10.15 -10.41
C GLY A 467 -6.64 9.10 -11.37
N ARG A 468 -6.73 9.32 -12.69
CA ARG A 468 -6.07 8.47 -13.70
C ARG A 468 -4.54 8.59 -13.68
N VAL A 469 -3.98 9.78 -13.42
CA VAL A 469 -2.52 9.96 -13.27
C VAL A 469 -2.02 9.17 -12.05
N VAL A 470 -2.69 9.28 -10.90
CA VAL A 470 -2.34 8.50 -9.70
C VAL A 470 -2.48 7.00 -9.97
N GLY A 471 -3.56 6.56 -10.63
CA GLY A 471 -3.73 5.14 -11.01
C GLY A 471 -2.65 4.60 -11.96
N ALA A 472 -2.25 5.38 -12.96
CA ALA A 472 -1.16 5.00 -13.87
C ALA A 472 0.21 4.98 -13.16
N ALA A 473 0.43 5.86 -12.18
CA ALA A 473 1.63 5.82 -11.33
C ALA A 473 1.61 4.65 -10.35
N GLU A 474 0.44 4.26 -9.81
CA GLU A 474 0.24 3.05 -9.00
C GLU A 474 0.53 1.79 -9.84
N GLU A 475 0.09 1.75 -11.10
CA GLU A 475 0.38 0.67 -12.04
C GLU A 475 1.88 0.60 -12.38
N LEU A 476 2.50 1.71 -12.78
CA LEU A 476 3.95 1.77 -13.05
C LEU A 476 4.74 1.28 -11.83
N LEU A 477 4.43 1.78 -10.63
CA LEU A 477 5.08 1.38 -9.39
C LEU A 477 4.91 -0.11 -9.10
N THR A 478 3.77 -0.69 -9.45
CA THR A 478 3.50 -2.12 -9.35
C THR A 478 4.37 -2.94 -10.31
N ARG A 479 4.68 -2.40 -11.50
CA ARG A 479 5.63 -3.04 -12.44
C ARG A 479 7.07 -2.93 -11.94
N VAL A 480 7.45 -1.82 -11.31
CA VAL A 480 8.77 -1.66 -10.66
C VAL A 480 8.91 -2.56 -9.42
N ALA A 481 7.82 -2.86 -8.70
CA ALA A 481 7.80 -3.87 -7.64
C ALA A 481 8.13 -5.29 -8.17
N ALA A 482 7.68 -5.62 -9.38
CA ALA A 482 8.02 -6.88 -10.03
C ALA A 482 9.52 -6.95 -10.44
N LEU A 483 10.18 -5.82 -10.72
CA LEU A 483 11.64 -5.76 -10.95
C LEU A 483 12.44 -6.00 -9.67
N GLU A 484 11.99 -5.45 -8.52
CA GLU A 484 12.53 -5.83 -7.19
C GLU A 484 12.43 -7.34 -6.98
N GLY A 485 11.42 -7.96 -7.60
CA GLY A 485 11.18 -9.39 -7.65
C GLY A 485 12.35 -10.24 -8.11
N LEU A 486 13.12 -9.75 -9.08
CA LEU A 486 14.25 -10.46 -9.69
C LEU A 486 15.57 -10.27 -8.90
N VAL A 487 15.70 -9.15 -8.18
CA VAL A 487 16.96 -8.70 -7.56
C VAL A 487 17.00 -8.98 -6.05
N GLY A 488 15.85 -9.01 -5.38
CA GLY A 488 15.75 -9.06 -3.90
C GLY A 488 16.06 -10.40 -3.22
N GLU A 489 16.71 -11.36 -3.90
CA GLU A 489 17.13 -12.65 -3.33
C GLU A 489 18.63 -12.86 -3.62
N ALA A 490 19.47 -12.54 -2.63
CA ALA A 490 20.87 -12.14 -2.81
C ALA A 490 21.88 -13.25 -3.21
N CYS A 491 21.43 -14.44 -3.61
CA CYS A 491 22.29 -15.61 -3.78
C CYS A 491 22.17 -16.37 -5.13
N THR A 492 21.14 -16.13 -5.96
CA THR A 492 20.81 -17.10 -7.05
C THR A 492 20.47 -16.53 -8.43
N LEU A 493 20.25 -15.22 -8.61
CA LEU A 493 19.67 -14.70 -9.86
C LEU A 493 20.46 -13.52 -10.47
N GLN A 494 21.75 -13.73 -10.72
CA GLN A 494 22.55 -12.93 -11.68
C GLN A 494 22.21 -13.30 -13.14
N VAL A 495 20.91 -13.39 -13.44
CA VAL A 495 20.33 -14.04 -14.65
C VAL A 495 20.96 -13.56 -15.96
N MET A 496 21.27 -12.27 -16.02
CA MET A 496 21.66 -11.56 -17.24
C MET A 496 22.96 -10.77 -17.05
N ALA A 497 23.83 -11.28 -16.17
CA ALA A 497 25.18 -10.79 -15.90
C ALA A 497 26.27 -11.52 -16.71
N ASP A 498 25.97 -12.74 -17.16
CA ASP A 498 26.93 -13.71 -17.68
C ASP A 498 27.14 -13.56 -19.19
N ALA A 499 28.40 -13.45 -19.59
CA ALA A 499 28.81 -13.42 -20.99
C ALA A 499 28.42 -14.70 -21.76
N SER A 500 28.22 -15.82 -21.06
CA SER A 500 27.76 -17.09 -21.66
C SER A 500 26.38 -17.01 -22.30
N LEU A 501 25.58 -15.96 -22.04
CA LEU A 501 24.31 -15.78 -22.76
C LEU A 501 24.50 -15.61 -24.28
N THR A 502 25.61 -15.04 -24.75
CA THR A 502 25.89 -14.97 -26.19
C THR A 502 26.20 -16.35 -26.78
N CYS A 503 26.76 -17.27 -25.99
CA CYS A 503 26.96 -18.67 -26.38
C CYS A 503 25.63 -19.42 -26.61
N TYR A 504 24.53 -18.96 -26.03
CA TYR A 504 23.21 -19.58 -26.17
C TYR A 504 22.29 -18.87 -27.16
N PHE A 505 22.40 -17.54 -27.31
CA PHE A 505 21.42 -16.71 -28.03
C PHE A 505 21.94 -16.01 -29.31
N GLU A 506 23.23 -16.11 -29.67
CA GLU A 506 23.87 -15.41 -30.81
C GLU A 506 23.93 -13.87 -30.69
N VAL A 507 22.89 -13.25 -30.14
CA VAL A 507 22.74 -11.80 -29.97
C VAL A 507 22.85 -11.44 -28.48
N ASP A 508 23.59 -10.38 -28.17
CA ASP A 508 23.57 -9.80 -26.82
C ASP A 508 22.27 -9.02 -26.59
N ILE A 509 21.37 -9.61 -25.81
CA ILE A 509 20.08 -9.02 -25.44
C ILE A 509 20.20 -7.95 -24.33
N VAL A 510 21.29 -7.93 -23.56
CA VAL A 510 21.44 -7.09 -22.36
C VAL A 510 21.47 -5.57 -22.66
N PRO A 511 22.14 -5.06 -23.71
CA PRO A 511 22.11 -3.66 -24.09
C PRO A 511 20.71 -3.13 -24.37
N TYR A 512 19.82 -3.93 -24.94
CA TYR A 512 18.46 -3.54 -25.28
C TYR A 512 17.61 -3.36 -24.02
N PHE A 513 17.65 -4.30 -23.08
CA PHE A 513 17.01 -4.13 -21.78
C PHE A 513 17.55 -2.92 -21.02
N ARG A 514 18.89 -2.76 -20.94
CA ARG A 514 19.52 -1.59 -20.31
C ARG A 514 19.05 -0.27 -20.96
N ARG A 515 18.94 -0.21 -22.29
CA ARG A 515 18.43 0.94 -23.05
C ARG A 515 16.98 1.25 -22.69
N VAL A 516 16.09 0.25 -22.67
CA VAL A 516 14.67 0.47 -22.32
C VAL A 516 14.52 0.94 -20.87
N HIS A 517 15.23 0.36 -19.90
CA HIS A 517 15.14 0.82 -18.50
C HIS A 517 15.75 2.21 -18.29
N ALA A 518 16.78 2.60 -19.04
CA ALA A 518 17.29 3.98 -19.08
C ALA A 518 16.26 4.94 -19.69
N HIS A 519 15.55 4.53 -20.74
CA HIS A 519 14.44 5.28 -21.34
C HIS A 519 13.33 5.52 -20.31
N VAL A 520 12.85 4.46 -19.65
CA VAL A 520 11.85 4.53 -18.57
C VAL A 520 12.28 5.51 -17.47
N ALA A 521 13.54 5.45 -17.02
CA ALA A 521 14.04 6.34 -15.98
C ALA A 521 14.14 7.81 -16.40
N ALA A 522 14.58 8.08 -17.64
CA ALA A 522 14.64 9.43 -18.19
C ALA A 522 13.24 10.03 -18.35
N THR A 523 12.30 9.30 -18.95
CA THR A 523 10.92 9.75 -19.12
C THR A 523 10.20 9.89 -17.77
N CYS A 524 10.48 9.05 -16.78
CA CYS A 524 10.01 9.28 -15.40
C CYS A 524 10.54 10.60 -14.81
N ALA A 525 11.80 10.96 -15.09
CA ALA A 525 12.37 12.22 -14.62
C ALA A 525 11.72 13.42 -15.31
N THR A 526 11.53 13.40 -16.64
CA THR A 526 10.91 14.49 -17.40
C THR A 526 9.41 14.62 -17.12
N LEU A 527 8.68 13.52 -16.97
CA LEU A 527 7.27 13.55 -16.53
C LEU A 527 7.15 14.09 -15.10
N ALA A 528 8.04 13.73 -14.19
CA ALA A 528 8.05 14.30 -12.85
C ALA A 528 8.29 15.82 -12.86
N ASP A 529 9.19 16.32 -13.72
CA ASP A 529 9.37 17.77 -13.88
C ASP A 529 8.19 18.43 -14.59
N ALA A 530 7.53 17.77 -15.55
CA ALA A 530 6.32 18.27 -16.19
C ALA A 530 5.12 18.35 -15.22
N ILE A 531 4.97 17.37 -14.32
CA ILE A 531 3.94 17.36 -13.26
C ILE A 531 4.20 18.46 -12.21
N ARG A 532 5.46 18.83 -11.99
CA ARG A 532 5.88 19.92 -11.08
C ARG A 532 5.81 21.31 -11.73
N HIS A 533 6.15 21.43 -13.01
CA HIS A 533 6.28 22.73 -13.66
C HIS A 533 4.94 23.36 -14.01
N ARG A 534 4.89 24.68 -13.81
CA ARG A 534 3.72 25.54 -13.85
C ARG A 534 3.65 26.36 -15.16
N ALA A 535 4.00 25.77 -16.31
CA ALA A 535 4.12 26.51 -17.56
C ALA A 535 2.76 26.71 -18.25
N ARG A 536 2.56 27.89 -18.87
CA ARG A 536 1.32 28.24 -19.57
C ARG A 536 1.28 27.63 -20.97
N GLY A 537 0.38 26.67 -21.19
CA GLY A 537 -0.09 26.27 -22.53
C GLY A 537 0.96 25.60 -23.43
N GLY A 538 1.73 26.40 -24.18
CA GLY A 538 2.62 25.95 -25.25
C GLY A 538 3.77 25.05 -24.76
N ASP A 539 4.67 25.62 -23.95
CA ASP A 539 5.84 24.92 -23.39
C ASP A 539 5.50 23.60 -22.71
N GLN A 540 4.42 23.56 -21.92
CA GLN A 540 3.96 22.37 -21.21
C GLN A 540 3.62 21.25 -22.20
N ALA A 541 2.88 21.59 -23.27
CA ALA A 541 2.48 20.65 -24.31
C ALA A 541 3.63 20.24 -25.25
N ALA A 542 4.64 21.09 -25.43
CA ALA A 542 5.87 20.74 -26.14
C ALA A 542 6.72 19.75 -25.31
N ARG A 543 6.95 20.06 -24.02
CA ARG A 543 7.73 19.21 -23.10
C ARG A 543 7.08 17.84 -22.89
N ILE A 544 5.77 17.78 -22.68
CA ILE A 544 5.05 16.50 -22.50
C ILE A 544 5.11 15.64 -23.76
N ARG A 545 4.93 16.22 -24.96
CA ARG A 545 5.09 15.48 -26.22
C ARG A 545 6.55 15.08 -26.52
N GLY A 546 7.52 15.81 -25.97
CA GLY A 546 8.95 15.46 -26.03
C GLY A 546 9.42 14.44 -25.00
N CYS A 547 8.60 14.03 -24.02
CA CYS A 547 9.04 13.14 -22.93
C CYS A 547 9.41 11.72 -23.39
N SER A 548 8.71 11.16 -24.37
CA SER A 548 9.08 9.91 -25.04
C SER A 548 10.24 10.12 -26.02
N ALA A 549 10.31 11.26 -26.70
CA ALA A 549 11.38 11.58 -27.64
C ALA A 549 12.76 11.87 -26.98
N ALA A 550 12.93 11.68 -25.67
CA ALA A 550 14.16 11.95 -24.93
C ALA A 550 15.40 11.17 -25.43
N PHE A 551 15.20 10.04 -26.10
CA PHE A 551 16.25 9.28 -26.80
C PHE A 551 16.08 9.27 -28.34
N GLY A 552 15.34 10.23 -28.89
CA GLY A 552 15.06 10.35 -30.33
C GLY A 552 14.18 9.22 -30.90
N ARG A 553 13.45 8.50 -30.03
CA ARG A 553 12.75 7.25 -30.35
C ARG A 553 11.40 7.16 -29.66
N THR A 554 10.43 6.50 -30.28
CA THR A 554 9.12 6.27 -29.66
C THR A 554 9.12 5.02 -28.77
N TRP A 555 8.09 4.90 -27.92
CA TRP A 555 7.81 3.69 -27.16
C TRP A 555 7.58 2.47 -28.06
N GLN A 556 6.90 2.66 -29.19
CA GLN A 556 6.67 1.60 -30.17
C GLN A 556 7.97 1.13 -30.84
N GLN A 557 8.84 2.04 -31.29
CA GLN A 557 10.18 1.67 -31.82
C GLN A 557 11.03 0.92 -30.79
N SER A 558 10.97 1.31 -29.51
CA SER A 558 11.67 0.61 -28.43
C SER A 558 11.09 -0.79 -28.17
N LYS A 559 9.78 -0.97 -28.40
CA LYS A 559 9.07 -2.25 -28.31
C LYS A 559 9.38 -3.15 -29.51
N GLU A 560 9.48 -2.58 -30.71
CA GLU A 560 9.83 -3.27 -31.96
C GLU A 560 11.29 -3.76 -31.97
N GLU A 561 12.26 -2.93 -31.56
CA GLU A 561 13.65 -3.39 -31.42
C GLU A 561 13.76 -4.56 -30.43
N LEU A 562 13.10 -4.43 -29.27
CA LEU A 562 13.07 -5.48 -28.26
C LEU A 562 12.46 -6.75 -28.84
N ARG A 563 11.28 -6.64 -29.48
CA ARG A 563 10.56 -7.70 -30.22
C ARG A 563 11.49 -8.47 -31.15
N ASP A 564 12.21 -7.77 -31.99
CA ASP A 564 12.94 -8.40 -33.09
C ASP A 564 14.26 -9.03 -32.61
N VAL A 565 14.94 -8.42 -31.62
CA VAL A 565 16.14 -8.97 -30.95
C VAL A 565 15.87 -10.30 -30.26
N THR A 566 14.73 -10.46 -29.59
CA THR A 566 14.41 -11.75 -28.93
C THR A 566 13.81 -12.76 -29.90
N ARG A 567 13.19 -12.34 -31.02
CA ARG A 567 12.90 -13.27 -32.11
C ARG A 567 14.20 -13.91 -32.63
N GLN A 568 15.23 -13.09 -32.89
CA GLN A 568 16.58 -13.57 -33.23
C GLN A 568 17.18 -14.46 -32.13
N ALA A 569 17.11 -14.05 -30.86
CA ALA A 569 17.64 -14.85 -29.74
C ALA A 569 17.02 -16.25 -29.65
N PHE A 570 15.69 -16.37 -29.73
CA PHE A 570 15.02 -17.67 -29.74
C PHE A 570 15.36 -18.50 -30.99
N GLN A 571 15.47 -17.87 -32.16
CA GLN A 571 15.88 -18.55 -33.39
C GLN A 571 17.31 -19.10 -33.28
N GLY A 572 18.26 -18.29 -32.81
CA GLY A 572 19.64 -18.73 -32.55
C GLY A 572 19.74 -19.79 -31.45
N TYR A 573 18.89 -19.74 -30.42
CA TYR A 573 18.84 -20.80 -29.41
C TYR A 573 18.40 -22.14 -30.03
N TRP A 574 17.27 -22.18 -30.73
CA TRP A 574 16.76 -23.41 -31.33
C TRP A 574 17.62 -23.92 -32.49
N GLY A 575 18.27 -23.02 -33.23
CA GLY A 575 19.30 -23.38 -34.22
C GLY A 575 20.47 -24.14 -33.58
N ARG A 576 21.02 -23.64 -32.47
CA ARG A 576 22.05 -24.36 -31.68
C ARG A 576 21.55 -25.69 -31.12
N VAL A 577 20.32 -25.76 -30.61
CA VAL A 577 19.74 -27.00 -30.07
C VAL A 577 19.70 -28.10 -31.14
N ARG A 578 19.27 -27.78 -32.38
CA ARG A 578 19.31 -28.76 -33.47
C ARG A 578 20.72 -29.07 -33.97
N ALA A 579 21.60 -28.07 -34.08
CA ALA A 579 22.99 -28.29 -34.48
C ALA A 579 23.75 -29.22 -33.51
N ALA A 580 23.47 -29.14 -32.21
CA ALA A 580 24.04 -30.04 -31.20
C ALA A 580 23.55 -31.50 -31.32
N GLY A 581 22.42 -31.75 -31.99
CA GLY A 581 21.88 -33.10 -32.20
C GLY A 581 22.76 -34.00 -33.05
N GLY A 582 23.57 -33.43 -33.95
CA GLY A 582 24.58 -34.19 -34.71
C GLY A 582 25.91 -34.39 -33.97
N ALA A 583 26.07 -33.87 -32.74
CA ALA A 583 27.35 -33.77 -32.04
C ALA A 583 27.34 -34.34 -30.60
N GLY A 584 26.27 -35.03 -30.20
CA GLY A 584 26.23 -35.86 -28.99
C GLY A 584 26.22 -35.15 -27.62
N LYS A 585 26.42 -33.82 -27.54
CA LYS A 585 26.39 -33.07 -26.26
C LYS A 585 25.58 -31.77 -26.35
N LEU A 586 24.30 -31.85 -25.99
CA LEU A 586 23.38 -30.72 -25.95
C LEU A 586 23.54 -29.91 -24.64
N ARG A 587 24.25 -28.76 -24.69
CA ARG A 587 24.30 -27.84 -23.54
C ARG A 587 23.03 -26.99 -23.45
N MET A 588 22.03 -27.46 -22.70
CA MET A 588 20.78 -26.72 -22.45
C MET A 588 21.02 -25.50 -21.54
N ILE A 589 20.35 -24.37 -21.82
CA ILE A 589 20.32 -23.22 -20.86
C ILE A 589 19.76 -23.72 -19.53
N GLU A 590 20.31 -23.29 -18.39
CA GLU A 590 19.75 -23.62 -17.07
C GLU A 590 18.29 -23.15 -16.94
N ALA A 591 17.39 -24.06 -16.53
CA ALA A 591 15.94 -23.81 -16.58
C ALA A 591 15.48 -22.62 -15.71
N HIS A 592 16.23 -22.25 -14.68
CA HIS A 592 15.94 -21.07 -13.86
C HIS A 592 16.33 -19.75 -14.57
N ARG A 593 17.43 -19.74 -15.36
CA ARG A 593 17.85 -18.56 -16.12
C ARG A 593 16.84 -18.21 -17.22
N MET A 594 16.43 -19.20 -18.02
CA MET A 594 15.47 -18.99 -19.10
C MET A 594 14.13 -18.43 -18.58
N ARG A 595 13.69 -18.88 -17.39
CA ARG A 595 12.51 -18.35 -16.70
C ARG A 595 12.68 -16.90 -16.23
N GLY A 596 13.86 -16.53 -15.74
CA GLY A 596 14.18 -15.14 -15.40
C GLY A 596 14.21 -14.21 -16.63
N ILE A 597 14.76 -14.67 -17.76
CA ILE A 597 14.80 -13.91 -19.02
C ILE A 597 13.39 -13.71 -19.58
N ALA A 598 12.58 -14.77 -19.65
CA ALA A 598 11.19 -14.69 -20.08
C ALA A 598 10.33 -13.77 -19.18
N PHE A 599 10.59 -13.77 -17.86
CA PHE A 599 9.93 -12.85 -16.94
C PHE A 599 10.36 -11.39 -17.16
N MET A 600 11.67 -11.12 -17.29
CA MET A 600 12.21 -9.79 -17.61
C MET A 600 11.65 -9.26 -18.94
N TRP A 601 11.53 -10.12 -19.94
CA TRP A 601 10.93 -9.82 -21.24
C TRP A 601 9.50 -9.26 -21.11
N THR A 602 8.59 -10.04 -20.53
CA THR A 602 7.17 -9.67 -20.43
C THR A 602 7.00 -8.45 -19.52
N LEU A 603 7.80 -8.37 -18.46
CA LEU A 603 7.81 -7.22 -17.55
C LEU A 603 8.32 -5.95 -18.22
N THR A 604 9.34 -6.03 -19.09
CA THR A 604 9.89 -4.86 -19.82
C THR A 604 8.92 -4.35 -20.87
N ASN A 605 8.30 -5.25 -21.65
CA ASN A 605 7.24 -4.87 -22.59
C ASN A 605 6.09 -4.15 -21.88
N SER A 606 5.66 -4.66 -20.72
CA SER A 606 4.53 -4.06 -20.01
C SER A 606 4.92 -2.92 -19.06
N LEU A 607 6.21 -2.64 -18.88
CA LEU A 607 6.72 -1.35 -18.38
C LEU A 607 6.62 -0.25 -19.44
N ILE A 608 6.88 -0.56 -20.71
CA ILE A 608 6.63 0.36 -21.84
C ILE A 608 5.14 0.71 -21.90
N ASP A 609 4.26 -0.29 -21.83
CA ASP A 609 2.80 -0.07 -21.85
C ASP A 609 2.32 0.81 -20.68
N ALA A 610 2.87 0.61 -19.47
CA ALA A 610 2.57 1.42 -18.29
C ALA A 610 3.10 2.86 -18.41
N MET A 611 4.27 3.07 -19.04
CA MET A 611 4.80 4.40 -19.32
C MET A 611 3.94 5.16 -20.34
N GLU A 612 3.52 4.52 -21.43
CA GLU A 612 2.59 5.13 -22.40
C GLU A 612 1.22 5.40 -21.75
N GLY A 613 0.78 4.54 -20.83
CA GLY A 613 -0.35 4.77 -19.94
C GLY A 613 -0.23 6.05 -19.11
N LEU A 614 0.92 6.23 -18.45
CA LEU A 614 1.21 7.40 -17.62
C LEU A 614 1.35 8.68 -18.46
N GLU A 615 2.03 8.65 -19.61
CA GLU A 615 2.11 9.78 -20.54
C GLU A 615 0.72 10.24 -20.98
N ARG A 616 -0.12 9.32 -21.46
CA ARG A 616 -1.49 9.61 -21.88
C ARG A 616 -2.35 10.16 -20.72
N ALA A 617 -2.18 9.64 -19.51
CA ALA A 617 -2.86 10.14 -18.32
C ALA A 617 -2.42 11.57 -17.94
N VAL A 618 -1.11 11.85 -17.95
CA VAL A 618 -0.54 13.17 -17.63
C VAL A 618 -0.94 14.21 -18.67
N ALA A 619 -0.92 13.86 -19.96
CA ALA A 619 -1.41 14.73 -21.03
C ALA A 619 -2.90 15.07 -20.84
N ALA A 620 -3.75 14.07 -20.60
CA ALA A 620 -5.17 14.28 -20.35
C ALA A 620 -5.46 15.11 -19.08
N ALA A 621 -4.63 15.01 -18.04
CA ALA A 621 -4.73 15.84 -16.83
C ALA A 621 -4.33 17.30 -17.04
N HIS A 622 -3.63 17.61 -18.13
CA HIS A 622 -3.29 18.96 -18.59
C HIS A 622 -4.17 19.45 -19.76
N GLY A 623 -5.19 18.67 -20.18
CA GLY A 623 -6.05 19.00 -21.31
C GLY A 623 -5.38 18.86 -22.68
N ILE A 624 -4.22 18.22 -22.77
CA ILE A 624 -3.49 18.00 -24.01
C ILE A 624 -4.12 16.82 -24.76
N ALA A 625 -4.64 17.08 -25.95
CA ALA A 625 -5.04 16.02 -26.89
C ALA A 625 -3.78 15.31 -27.40
N MET A 626 -3.60 14.05 -26.97
CA MET A 626 -2.70 13.10 -27.62
C MET A 626 -3.44 12.43 -28.78
N PRO A 627 -2.73 11.96 -29.84
CA PRO A 627 -3.35 11.07 -30.81
C PRO A 627 -3.93 9.83 -30.11
N PRO A 628 -5.02 9.25 -30.63
CA PRO A 628 -5.52 7.98 -30.10
C PRO A 628 -4.43 6.92 -30.22
N PRO A 629 -4.36 5.93 -29.31
CA PRO A 629 -3.44 4.81 -29.46
C PRO A 629 -3.77 4.12 -30.79
N THR A 630 -2.78 4.00 -31.67
CA THR A 630 -2.93 3.21 -32.90
C THR A 630 -3.39 1.81 -32.48
N PRO A 631 -4.56 1.32 -32.96
CA PRO A 631 -5.04 0.01 -32.55
C PRO A 631 -3.97 -1.02 -32.93
N ALA A 632 -3.58 -1.85 -31.98
CA ALA A 632 -2.58 -2.90 -32.20
C ALA A 632 -3.04 -3.73 -33.40
N THR A 633 -2.30 -3.63 -34.51
CA THR A 633 -2.77 -4.14 -35.78
C THR A 633 -2.93 -5.64 -35.66
N VAL A 634 -4.17 -6.13 -35.73
CA VAL A 634 -4.45 -7.54 -35.95
C VAL A 634 -4.01 -7.82 -37.38
N GLN A 635 -2.72 -8.12 -37.51
CA GLN A 635 -2.03 -8.28 -38.78
C GLN A 635 -2.57 -9.58 -39.39
N GLN A 636 -3.59 -9.43 -40.23
CA GLN A 636 -4.26 -10.55 -40.89
C GLN A 636 -3.20 -11.42 -41.57
N ALA A 637 -3.27 -12.72 -41.30
CA ALA A 637 -2.34 -13.67 -41.90
C ALA A 637 -2.41 -13.58 -43.44
N PRO A 638 -1.27 -13.68 -44.15
CA PRO A 638 -1.29 -13.69 -45.60
C PRO A 638 -2.14 -14.87 -46.10
N PRO A 639 -2.90 -14.70 -47.20
CA PRO A 639 -3.75 -15.76 -47.72
C PRO A 639 -2.91 -16.95 -48.15
N ALA A 640 -3.15 -18.12 -47.55
CA ALA A 640 -2.55 -19.37 -47.99
C ALA A 640 -3.12 -19.74 -49.37
N GLY A 641 -2.27 -19.76 -50.39
CA GLY A 641 -2.66 -20.07 -51.76
C GLY A 641 -2.49 -21.54 -52.10
N HIS A 642 -3.51 -22.12 -52.76
CA HIS A 642 -3.52 -23.46 -53.37
C HIS A 642 -3.46 -24.65 -52.37
N GLN A 643 -3.99 -25.84 -52.67
CA GLN A 643 -4.81 -26.29 -53.81
C GLN A 643 -5.62 -27.53 -53.39
N GLN A 644 -6.95 -27.55 -53.57
CA GLN A 644 -7.66 -28.81 -53.85
C GLN A 644 -9.01 -28.53 -54.52
N GLN A 645 -9.28 -29.20 -55.64
CA GLN A 645 -10.59 -29.21 -56.29
C GLN A 645 -11.29 -30.53 -55.97
N ASN A 646 -12.57 -30.48 -55.57
CA ASN A 646 -13.62 -31.28 -56.22
C ASN A 646 -15.03 -30.78 -55.82
N PRO A 647 -16.08 -31.11 -56.61
CA PRO A 647 -17.38 -30.46 -56.52
C PRO A 647 -18.50 -31.32 -55.88
N ALA A 648 -19.67 -30.69 -55.76
CA ALA A 648 -21.01 -31.25 -55.47
C ALA A 648 -21.28 -31.73 -54.03
N GLY A 649 -22.47 -31.38 -53.53
CA GLY A 649 -22.95 -31.66 -52.17
C GLY A 649 -23.90 -30.56 -51.69
N GLU A 650 -25.21 -30.75 -51.88
CA GLU A 650 -26.25 -29.77 -51.52
C GLU A 650 -26.57 -29.80 -50.01
N GLY A 651 -26.94 -28.66 -49.40
CA GLY A 651 -27.39 -28.68 -47.99
C GLY A 651 -27.58 -27.34 -47.27
N GLY A 652 -28.75 -26.72 -47.42
CA GLY A 652 -29.43 -25.93 -46.38
C GLY A 652 -28.68 -24.81 -45.64
N ALA A 653 -28.67 -23.59 -46.20
CA ALA A 653 -28.33 -22.38 -45.45
C ALA A 653 -29.54 -21.87 -44.63
N VAL A 654 -29.38 -21.71 -43.31
CA VAL A 654 -30.36 -21.04 -42.44
C VAL A 654 -29.70 -19.82 -41.78
N ALA A 655 -29.97 -18.63 -42.32
CA ALA A 655 -29.50 -17.38 -41.76
C ALA A 655 -30.54 -16.79 -40.80
N VAL A 656 -30.21 -16.70 -39.51
CA VAL A 656 -31.02 -15.97 -38.51
C VAL A 656 -30.24 -14.74 -38.05
N ALA A 657 -30.49 -13.61 -38.71
CA ALA A 657 -30.04 -12.30 -38.25
C ALA A 657 -31.15 -11.66 -37.39
N VAL A 658 -30.86 -11.37 -36.12
CA VAL A 658 -31.72 -10.54 -35.27
C VAL A 658 -30.87 -9.50 -34.57
N ALA A 659 -30.90 -8.28 -35.10
CA ALA A 659 -30.53 -7.08 -34.35
C ALA A 659 -31.80 -6.47 -33.74
N ALA A 660 -31.73 -6.02 -32.49
CA ALA A 660 -32.83 -5.34 -31.82
C ALA A 660 -32.32 -4.12 -31.04
N ALA A 661 -32.70 -2.93 -31.51
CA ALA A 661 -32.51 -1.68 -30.78
C ALA A 661 -33.65 -1.48 -29.76
N PRO A 662 -33.46 -0.72 -28.66
CA PRO A 662 -34.49 -0.52 -27.66
C PRO A 662 -35.60 0.42 -28.14
N ALA A 663 -36.85 0.10 -27.82
CA ALA A 663 -38.00 0.95 -28.12
C ALA A 663 -38.16 2.11 -27.12
N ALA A 664 -38.44 3.29 -27.66
CA ALA A 664 -39.09 4.40 -26.97
C ALA A 664 -40.12 4.97 -27.95
N GLY A 665 -41.35 5.28 -27.51
CA GLY A 665 -42.45 5.63 -28.40
C GLY A 665 -43.15 6.93 -28.05
N GLY A 666 -44.00 7.40 -28.97
CA GLY A 666 -45.14 8.28 -28.62
C GLY A 666 -45.18 9.68 -29.23
N GLY A 667 -45.44 9.77 -30.54
CA GLY A 667 -46.05 10.95 -31.19
C GLY A 667 -45.19 12.21 -31.37
N SER A 668 -45.64 13.24 -32.11
CA SER A 668 -46.72 13.26 -33.12
C SER A 668 -46.71 14.60 -33.89
N GLY A 669 -46.82 14.55 -35.23
CA GLY A 669 -46.89 15.74 -36.11
C GLY A 669 -45.53 16.38 -36.43
N GLY A 670 -45.34 17.04 -37.58
CA GLY A 670 -46.26 17.18 -38.72
C GLY A 670 -45.61 17.87 -39.93
N GLN A 671 -46.23 17.65 -41.10
CA GLN A 671 -46.10 18.36 -42.40
C GLN A 671 -45.87 19.89 -42.31
N ALA A 672 -45.31 20.61 -43.31
CA ALA A 672 -45.05 20.31 -44.73
C ALA A 672 -44.11 21.37 -45.40
N VAL A 673 -43.97 21.28 -46.74
CA VAL A 673 -43.46 22.29 -47.72
C VAL A 673 -41.91 22.47 -47.70
N ALA A 674 -41.10 22.26 -48.76
CA ALA A 674 -41.21 22.13 -50.23
C ALA A 674 -40.91 23.42 -51.05
N GLU A 675 -40.65 23.26 -52.37
CA GLU A 675 -40.07 24.25 -53.34
C GLU A 675 -38.58 24.59 -53.07
N GLY A 676 -37.67 24.81 -54.05
CA GLY A 676 -37.58 24.61 -55.51
C GLY A 676 -36.07 24.78 -55.91
N VAL A 677 -35.45 24.20 -56.97
CA VAL A 677 -35.84 23.98 -58.39
C VAL A 677 -35.97 25.33 -59.12
N GLU A 678 -35.19 25.71 -60.15
CA GLU A 678 -34.14 25.02 -60.94
C GLU A 678 -33.19 26.02 -61.69
N GLY A 679 -32.13 25.52 -62.36
CA GLY A 679 -31.32 26.25 -63.38
C GLY A 679 -30.11 27.08 -62.89
N GLY A 680 -29.02 27.28 -63.67
CA GLY A 680 -28.68 26.71 -65.00
C GLY A 680 -27.35 27.24 -65.59
N ASP A 681 -26.82 26.50 -66.57
CA ASP A 681 -25.84 26.86 -67.62
C ASP A 681 -24.32 27.02 -67.30
N GLU A 682 -23.51 26.98 -68.38
CA GLU A 682 -22.08 26.61 -68.42
C GLU A 682 -21.11 27.77 -68.71
N GLU A 683 -19.86 27.70 -68.20
CA GLU A 683 -18.67 28.09 -68.99
C GLU A 683 -17.37 27.42 -68.47
N ALA A 684 -16.38 27.20 -69.36
CA ALA A 684 -15.07 26.61 -69.09
C ALA A 684 -14.07 26.97 -70.23
N PRO A 685 -12.73 26.76 -70.13
CA PRO A 685 -11.94 26.14 -69.04
C PRO A 685 -10.61 26.87 -68.66
N LYS A 686 -9.76 26.19 -67.85
CA LYS A 686 -8.26 26.32 -67.79
C LYS A 686 -7.67 27.47 -66.92
N PRO A 687 -6.42 27.35 -66.38
CA PRO A 687 -5.92 26.28 -65.51
C PRO A 687 -5.20 26.74 -64.21
N ALA A 688 -5.14 25.83 -63.24
CA ALA A 688 -4.06 25.57 -62.26
C ALA A 688 -3.16 26.72 -61.71
N ALA A 689 -3.34 27.02 -60.41
CA ALA A 689 -2.24 27.31 -59.47
C ALA A 689 -2.66 26.88 -58.05
N ALA A 690 -1.86 26.04 -57.37
CA ALA A 690 -2.24 25.44 -56.08
C ALA A 690 -1.39 25.97 -54.91
N ALA A 691 -1.90 26.96 -54.16
CA ALA A 691 -1.34 27.42 -52.89
C ALA A 691 -2.33 28.28 -52.05
N ALA A 692 -3.16 27.67 -51.21
CA ALA A 692 -3.90 28.39 -50.16
C ALA A 692 -4.29 27.46 -48.99
N ALA A 693 -4.50 28.06 -47.81
CA ALA A 693 -4.86 27.35 -46.58
C ALA A 693 -6.22 26.63 -46.67
N ALA A 694 -6.29 25.40 -46.15
CA ALA A 694 -7.57 24.75 -45.89
C ALA A 694 -8.30 25.48 -44.75
N PRO A 695 -9.57 25.88 -44.92
CA PRO A 695 -10.35 26.51 -43.85
C PRO A 695 -10.64 25.50 -42.73
N SER A 696 -10.72 25.98 -41.49
CA SER A 696 -11.02 25.15 -40.33
C SER A 696 -12.44 24.59 -40.41
N THR A 697 -12.56 23.29 -40.66
CA THR A 697 -13.82 22.55 -40.53
C THR A 697 -14.39 22.76 -39.12
N PRO A 698 -15.69 23.08 -38.96
CA PRO A 698 -16.28 23.17 -37.63
C PRO A 698 -16.14 21.82 -36.90
N PRO A 699 -15.86 21.82 -35.59
CA PRO A 699 -15.65 20.58 -34.85
C PRO A 699 -16.93 19.73 -34.89
N GLY A 700 -16.80 18.50 -35.38
CA GLY A 700 -17.90 17.54 -35.40
C GLY A 700 -18.47 17.26 -34.00
N PRO A 701 -19.71 16.79 -33.90
CA PRO A 701 -20.36 16.52 -32.62
C PRO A 701 -19.51 15.57 -31.75
N PRO A 702 -19.40 15.81 -30.44
CA PRO A 702 -18.58 14.98 -29.56
C PRO A 702 -19.11 13.54 -29.53
N PRO A 703 -18.22 12.53 -29.37
CA PRO A 703 -18.62 11.13 -29.43
C PRO A 703 -19.65 10.79 -28.33
N PRO A 704 -20.71 10.03 -28.66
CA PRO A 704 -21.82 9.77 -27.75
C PRO A 704 -21.34 9.03 -26.49
N GLY A 705 -21.60 9.62 -25.32
CA GLY A 705 -21.23 9.06 -24.01
C GLY A 705 -20.27 9.92 -23.19
N LEU A 706 -19.63 10.95 -23.78
CA LEU A 706 -18.98 11.99 -22.97
C LEU A 706 -20.05 12.86 -22.28
N PRO A 707 -19.93 13.15 -20.96
CA PRO A 707 -20.79 14.14 -20.33
C PRO A 707 -20.53 15.53 -20.93
N PRO A 708 -21.55 16.41 -21.00
CA PRO A 708 -21.34 17.77 -21.49
C PRO A 708 -20.29 18.50 -20.64
N PRO A 709 -19.51 19.42 -21.22
CA PRO A 709 -18.53 20.20 -20.46
C PRO A 709 -19.23 20.95 -19.32
N PRO A 710 -18.65 20.99 -18.11
CA PRO A 710 -19.27 21.65 -16.97
C PRO A 710 -19.51 23.13 -17.29
N THR A 711 -20.70 23.64 -16.94
CA THR A 711 -21.03 25.03 -17.23
C THR A 711 -20.08 25.98 -16.51
N TRP A 712 -19.89 27.19 -17.03
CA TRP A 712 -19.03 28.20 -16.39
C TRP A 712 -19.39 28.42 -14.91
N PHE A 713 -20.69 28.35 -14.57
CA PHE A 713 -21.15 28.42 -13.18
C PHE A 713 -20.71 27.21 -12.34
N GLN A 714 -20.88 25.97 -12.85
CA GLN A 714 -20.39 24.77 -12.17
C GLN A 714 -18.87 24.78 -11.99
N HIS A 715 -18.12 25.30 -12.96
CA HIS A 715 -16.66 25.40 -12.90
C HIS A 715 -16.19 26.39 -11.82
N ASN A 716 -16.83 27.56 -11.71
CA ASN A 716 -16.39 28.62 -10.81
C ASN A 716 -17.01 28.55 -9.40
N PHE A 717 -18.21 27.98 -9.25
CA PHE A 717 -18.97 27.95 -7.99
C PHE A 717 -19.30 26.54 -7.46
N GLY A 718 -18.97 25.47 -8.20
CA GLY A 718 -19.27 24.09 -7.77
C GLY A 718 -18.68 23.72 -6.40
N TRP A 719 -17.45 24.17 -6.11
CA TRP A 719 -16.80 24.00 -4.81
C TRP A 719 -17.59 24.71 -3.69
N ALA A 720 -18.05 25.95 -3.93
CA ALA A 720 -18.80 26.73 -2.96
C ALA A 720 -20.18 26.13 -2.68
N VAL A 721 -20.91 25.66 -3.70
CA VAL A 721 -22.19 24.96 -3.54
C VAL A 721 -22.02 23.68 -2.71
N GLN A 722 -20.97 22.90 -2.96
CA GLN A 722 -20.67 21.71 -2.14
C GLN A 722 -20.38 22.07 -0.68
N LEU A 723 -19.57 23.10 -0.42
CA LEU A 723 -19.29 23.57 0.94
C LEU A 723 -20.56 24.08 1.64
N THR A 724 -21.45 24.81 0.97
CA THR A 724 -22.73 25.26 1.54
C THR A 724 -23.64 24.09 1.91
N LEU A 725 -23.77 23.07 1.05
CA LEU A 725 -24.56 21.87 1.36
C LEU A 725 -23.99 21.07 2.55
N VAL A 726 -22.66 21.04 2.70
CA VAL A 726 -21.99 20.47 3.88
C VAL A 726 -22.20 21.34 5.13
N ALA A 727 -22.15 22.67 5.00
CA ALA A 727 -22.37 23.64 6.08
C ALA A 727 -23.82 23.68 6.60
N LEU A 728 -24.80 23.30 5.76
CA LEU A 728 -26.19 23.04 6.15
C LEU A 728 -26.39 21.66 6.81
N GLY A 729 -25.33 20.85 6.91
CA GLY A 729 -25.38 19.51 7.50
C GLY A 729 -26.15 18.48 6.69
N LEU A 730 -26.47 18.74 5.41
CA LEU A 730 -27.20 17.80 4.56
C LEU A 730 -26.59 16.37 4.52
N PRO A 731 -25.25 16.18 4.55
CA PRO A 731 -24.65 14.84 4.66
C PRO A 731 -25.02 14.07 5.94
N LEU A 732 -25.33 14.73 7.06
CA LEU A 732 -25.79 14.08 8.29
C LEU A 732 -27.22 13.55 8.13
N VAL A 733 -28.09 14.33 7.48
CA VAL A 733 -29.49 13.95 7.24
C VAL A 733 -29.56 12.80 6.22
N THR A 734 -28.83 12.89 5.12
CA THR A 734 -28.81 11.83 4.10
C THR A 734 -28.14 10.55 4.60
N SER A 735 -27.06 10.66 5.38
CA SER A 735 -26.45 9.53 6.12
C SER A 735 -27.47 8.87 7.05
N LEU A 736 -28.11 9.65 7.93
CA LEU A 736 -29.07 9.11 8.90
C LEU A 736 -30.25 8.42 8.23
N VAL A 737 -30.86 9.04 7.21
CA VAL A 737 -31.97 8.45 6.44
C VAL A 737 -31.53 7.18 5.71
N HIS A 738 -30.32 7.16 5.12
CA HIS A 738 -29.81 5.98 4.42
C HIS A 738 -29.49 4.83 5.38
N THR A 739 -28.78 5.09 6.48
CA THR A 739 -28.44 4.08 7.49
C THR A 739 -29.68 3.54 8.19
N LEU A 740 -30.61 4.39 8.62
CA LEU A 740 -31.88 3.93 9.19
C LEU A 740 -32.69 3.12 8.15
N GLY A 741 -32.84 3.60 6.92
CA GLY A 741 -33.56 2.87 5.87
C GLY A 741 -32.96 1.49 5.56
N ALA A 742 -31.64 1.41 5.45
CA ALA A 742 -30.93 0.15 5.20
C ALA A 742 -31.00 -0.81 6.40
N GLU A 743 -30.57 -0.37 7.59
CA GLU A 743 -30.46 -1.23 8.77
C GLU A 743 -31.83 -1.64 9.32
N LEU A 744 -32.85 -0.77 9.30
CA LEU A 744 -34.22 -1.16 9.70
C LEU A 744 -34.79 -2.23 8.74
N SER A 745 -34.41 -2.22 7.46
CA SER A 745 -34.80 -3.29 6.53
C SER A 745 -34.13 -4.63 6.84
N ALA A 746 -32.89 -4.61 7.34
CA ALA A 746 -32.16 -5.81 7.79
C ALA A 746 -32.69 -6.33 9.14
N LEU A 747 -33.01 -5.42 10.08
CA LEU A 747 -33.55 -5.74 11.41
C LEU A 747 -34.96 -6.35 11.38
N ARG A 748 -35.70 -6.24 10.27
CA ARG A 748 -36.93 -7.03 10.04
C ARG A 748 -36.68 -8.54 9.94
N ARG A 749 -35.42 -9.00 9.89
CA ARG A 749 -35.04 -10.42 9.88
C ARG A 749 -34.29 -10.77 11.16
N GLY A 750 -34.68 -11.84 11.85
CA GLY A 750 -34.01 -12.29 13.09
C GLY A 750 -32.52 -12.64 12.92
N ALA A 751 -32.10 -13.03 11.70
CA ALA A 751 -30.69 -13.19 11.36
C ALA A 751 -29.94 -11.84 11.30
N GLY A 752 -30.60 -10.76 10.86
CA GLY A 752 -30.06 -9.40 10.81
C GLY A 752 -29.72 -8.87 12.20
N TRP A 753 -30.58 -9.10 13.20
CA TRP A 753 -30.28 -8.79 14.60
C TRP A 753 -29.01 -9.48 15.11
N LYS A 754 -28.86 -10.79 14.86
CA LYS A 754 -27.66 -11.54 15.26
C LYS A 754 -26.40 -11.08 14.51
N ALA A 755 -26.54 -10.59 13.27
CA ALA A 755 -25.44 -9.99 12.53
C ALA A 755 -25.06 -8.59 13.05
N LEU A 756 -26.04 -7.72 13.31
CA LEU A 756 -25.80 -6.35 13.81
C LEU A 756 -25.17 -6.37 15.21
N LEU A 757 -25.65 -7.22 16.12
CA LEU A 757 -25.05 -7.38 17.46
C LEU A 757 -23.60 -7.92 17.41
N ARG A 758 -23.21 -8.61 16.33
CA ARG A 758 -21.83 -9.04 16.05
C ARG A 758 -21.00 -8.02 15.26
N SER A 759 -21.62 -6.96 14.74
CA SER A 759 -20.92 -5.90 14.01
C SER A 759 -20.08 -5.06 14.97
N ARG A 760 -18.75 -5.08 14.80
CA ARG A 760 -17.83 -4.28 15.64
C ARG A 760 -18.14 -2.77 15.55
N VAL A 761 -18.65 -2.32 14.39
CA VAL A 761 -19.14 -0.96 14.16
C VAL A 761 -20.32 -0.64 15.09
N PHE A 762 -21.36 -1.49 15.11
CA PHE A 762 -22.50 -1.31 16.02
C PHE A 762 -22.07 -1.33 17.49
N GLN A 763 -21.19 -2.25 17.87
CA GLN A 763 -20.65 -2.34 19.24
C GLN A 763 -19.87 -1.07 19.64
N ALA A 764 -19.03 -0.53 18.75
CA ALA A 764 -18.32 0.72 19.00
C ALA A 764 -19.28 1.92 19.13
N GLY A 765 -20.34 1.97 18.32
CA GLY A 765 -21.42 2.95 18.43
C GLY A 765 -22.17 2.85 19.76
N ALA A 766 -22.58 1.65 20.15
CA ALA A 766 -23.28 1.40 21.41
C ALA A 766 -22.43 1.81 22.63
N LYS A 767 -21.13 1.51 22.64
CA LYS A 767 -20.20 2.00 23.69
C LYS A 767 -20.07 3.52 23.68
N TYR A 768 -19.90 4.13 22.50
CA TYR A 768 -19.76 5.58 22.39
C TYR A 768 -21.04 6.29 22.88
N TRP A 769 -22.22 5.83 22.49
CA TRP A 769 -23.51 6.29 23.02
C TRP A 769 -23.59 6.13 24.55
N ALA A 770 -23.37 4.93 25.08
CA ALA A 770 -23.44 4.66 26.51
C ALA A 770 -22.46 5.55 27.30
N CYS A 771 -21.23 5.76 26.80
CA CYS A 771 -20.26 6.68 27.41
C CYS A 771 -20.78 8.12 27.50
N LEU A 772 -21.36 8.63 26.41
CA LEU A 772 -21.90 10.01 26.39
C LEU A 772 -23.15 10.15 27.26
N VAL A 773 -24.02 9.16 27.27
CA VAL A 773 -25.20 9.14 28.14
C VAL A 773 -24.78 9.06 29.60
N THR A 774 -23.87 8.16 30.00
CA THR A 774 -23.37 8.10 31.38
C THR A 774 -22.75 9.42 31.83
N VAL A 775 -21.89 10.05 31.02
CA VAL A 775 -21.26 11.33 31.38
C VAL A 775 -22.26 12.48 31.38
N LEU A 776 -23.21 12.55 30.44
CA LEU A 776 -24.25 13.59 30.44
C LEU A 776 -25.18 13.45 31.64
N LEU A 777 -25.75 12.26 31.88
CA LEU A 777 -26.65 12.00 33.01
C LEU A 777 -25.97 12.27 34.37
N LEU A 778 -24.70 11.91 34.52
CA LEU A 778 -23.91 12.23 35.72
C LEU A 778 -23.78 13.74 35.92
N ILE A 779 -23.56 14.52 34.85
CA ILE A 779 -23.46 15.98 34.93
C ILE A 779 -24.81 16.62 35.25
N LEU A 780 -25.91 16.15 34.64
CA LEU A 780 -27.26 16.67 34.92
C LEU A 780 -27.65 16.39 36.39
N GLY A 781 -27.58 15.12 36.83
CA GLY A 781 -27.97 14.72 38.19
C GLY A 781 -27.12 15.35 39.29
N LEU A 782 -25.79 15.44 39.13
CA LEU A 782 -24.92 16.16 40.08
C LEU A 782 -25.11 17.69 40.05
N SER A 783 -25.86 18.22 39.09
CA SER A 783 -26.23 19.65 39.05
C SER A 783 -27.65 19.94 39.55
N GLU A 784 -28.46 18.91 39.79
CA GLU A 784 -29.76 18.98 40.45
C GLU A 784 -29.65 18.82 41.98
N GLN A 785 -28.64 18.08 42.47
CA GLN A 785 -28.38 17.90 43.90
C GLN A 785 -27.88 19.19 44.59
N ASP A 786 -28.56 19.57 45.68
CA ASP A 786 -28.24 20.77 46.47
C ASP A 786 -26.85 20.70 47.14
N ASP A 787 -26.41 19.50 47.55
CA ASP A 787 -25.08 19.28 48.15
C ASP A 787 -23.93 19.57 47.17
N THR A 788 -24.19 19.55 45.86
CA THR A 788 -23.19 19.70 44.80
C THR A 788 -23.36 20.97 43.98
N ARG A 789 -23.90 22.06 44.57
CA ARG A 789 -24.06 23.40 43.96
C ARG A 789 -22.82 23.92 43.19
N ASP A 790 -21.59 23.62 43.63
CA ASP A 790 -20.36 23.97 42.89
C ASP A 790 -20.36 23.37 41.45
N VAL A 791 -20.99 22.21 41.21
CA VAL A 791 -21.13 21.59 39.87
C VAL A 791 -22.05 22.41 38.97
N ALA A 792 -23.18 22.90 39.49
CA ALA A 792 -24.11 23.77 38.77
C ALA A 792 -23.49 25.15 38.44
N VAL A 793 -22.62 25.65 39.32
CA VAL A 793 -21.85 26.90 39.14
C VAL A 793 -20.74 26.75 38.10
N TYR A 794 -19.83 25.78 38.25
CA TYR A 794 -18.66 25.65 37.38
C TYR A 794 -18.94 24.99 36.03
N ARG A 795 -20.07 24.27 35.92
CA ARG A 795 -20.60 23.55 34.74
C ARG A 795 -19.52 22.70 34.06
N PRO A 796 -19.40 21.38 34.39
CA PRO A 796 -18.28 20.52 33.99
C PRO A 796 -18.31 20.08 32.50
N MET A 797 -18.69 20.99 31.60
CA MET A 797 -18.67 20.85 30.14
C MET A 797 -17.37 20.23 29.60
N PHE A 798 -16.23 20.57 30.22
CA PHE A 798 -14.91 20.05 29.83
C PHE A 798 -14.76 18.54 30.04
N GLY A 799 -15.49 17.95 30.99
CA GLY A 799 -15.60 16.49 31.13
C GLY A 799 -16.40 15.84 30.00
N TYR A 800 -17.52 16.46 29.59
CA TYR A 800 -18.28 15.98 28.43
C TYR A 800 -17.48 16.14 27.11
N ILE A 801 -16.80 17.28 26.92
CA ILE A 801 -15.87 17.51 25.80
C ILE A 801 -14.78 16.42 25.78
N ALA A 802 -14.19 16.10 26.94
CA ALA A 802 -13.18 15.05 27.05
C ALA A 802 -13.73 13.66 26.71
N ALA A 803 -14.92 13.29 27.22
CA ALA A 803 -15.55 12.01 26.92
C ALA A 803 -15.80 11.82 25.41
N VAL A 804 -16.34 12.84 24.74
CA VAL A 804 -16.58 12.88 23.29
C VAL A 804 -15.30 12.68 22.47
N LEU A 805 -14.20 13.33 22.86
CA LEU A 805 -12.98 13.41 22.06
C LEU A 805 -11.95 12.32 22.38
N ALA A 806 -11.99 11.77 23.59
CA ALA A 806 -11.22 10.59 23.99
C ALA A 806 -11.73 9.31 23.33
N MET A 807 -13.05 9.10 23.33
CA MET A 807 -13.65 7.80 23.00
C MET A 807 -13.42 7.42 21.53
N SER A 808 -12.63 6.38 21.34
CA SER A 808 -12.26 5.84 20.03
C SER A 808 -12.88 4.46 19.83
N GLU A 809 -12.91 3.99 18.57
CA GLU A 809 -13.40 2.66 18.22
C GLU A 809 -12.63 1.52 18.91
N ARG A 810 -11.35 1.79 19.28
CA ARG A 810 -10.37 0.80 19.74
C ARG A 810 -9.68 1.23 21.02
N VAL A 811 -9.38 0.24 21.86
CA VAL A 811 -8.92 0.41 23.26
C VAL A 811 -7.59 1.15 23.35
N GLU A 812 -6.57 0.70 22.60
CA GLU A 812 -5.21 1.29 22.62
C GLU A 812 -5.21 2.77 22.22
N ALA A 813 -6.06 3.13 21.25
CA ALA A 813 -6.26 4.50 20.79
C ALA A 813 -6.99 5.35 21.84
N THR A 814 -8.05 4.83 22.48
CA THR A 814 -8.74 5.53 23.59
C THR A 814 -7.78 5.78 24.75
N ILE A 815 -7.05 4.76 25.23
CA ILE A 815 -6.13 4.91 26.36
C ILE A 815 -5.02 5.91 26.02
N SER A 816 -4.37 5.77 24.86
CA SER A 816 -3.28 6.68 24.45
C SER A 816 -3.77 8.13 24.33
N LYS A 817 -4.97 8.35 23.77
CA LYS A 817 -5.59 9.68 23.77
C LYS A 817 -5.85 10.18 25.17
N VAL A 818 -6.47 9.38 26.04
CA VAL A 818 -6.74 9.75 27.43
C VAL A 818 -5.47 10.17 28.17
N THR A 819 -4.36 9.45 28.01
CA THR A 819 -3.06 9.86 28.59
C THR A 819 -2.63 11.24 28.09
N PHE A 820 -2.70 11.52 26.78
CA PHE A 820 -2.38 12.84 26.24
C PHE A 820 -3.40 13.93 26.62
N TRP A 821 -4.66 13.56 26.84
CA TRP A 821 -5.72 14.48 27.26
C TRP A 821 -5.54 14.91 28.71
N VAL A 822 -5.24 13.96 29.60
CA VAL A 822 -4.88 14.20 31.00
C VAL A 822 -3.63 15.08 31.10
N VAL A 823 -2.52 14.67 30.47
CA VAL A 823 -1.24 15.40 30.55
C VAL A 823 -1.33 16.79 29.92
N GLY A 824 -1.93 16.91 28.73
CA GLY A 824 -2.12 18.20 28.06
C GLY A 824 -3.00 19.17 28.86
N THR A 825 -4.06 18.67 29.50
CA THR A 825 -4.93 19.49 30.37
C THR A 825 -4.23 19.91 31.65
N ALA A 826 -3.46 19.03 32.28
CA ALA A 826 -2.70 19.37 33.47
C ALA A 826 -1.67 20.47 33.15
N ILE A 827 -0.90 20.33 32.07
CA ILE A 827 0.11 21.34 31.66
C ILE A 827 -0.56 22.65 31.25
N GLY A 828 -1.53 22.62 30.34
CA GLY A 828 -2.19 23.82 29.82
C GLY A 828 -2.99 24.56 30.89
N GLY A 829 -3.71 23.82 31.74
CA GLY A 829 -4.38 24.36 32.91
C GLY A 829 -3.43 24.98 33.92
N THR A 830 -2.28 24.36 34.19
CA THR A 830 -1.25 24.93 35.08
C THR A 830 -0.68 26.23 34.50
N LEU A 831 -0.30 26.24 33.22
CA LEU A 831 0.24 27.44 32.56
C LEU A 831 -0.79 28.58 32.51
N GLY A 832 -2.07 28.26 32.27
CA GLY A 832 -3.16 29.25 32.30
C GLY A 832 -3.47 29.75 33.71
N TYR A 833 -3.30 28.92 34.74
CA TYR A 833 -3.41 29.34 36.13
C TYR A 833 -2.25 30.27 36.52
N LEU A 834 -1.01 29.91 36.20
CA LEU A 834 0.18 30.75 36.45
C LEU A 834 0.08 32.12 35.75
N ALA A 835 -0.41 32.17 34.51
CA ALA A 835 -0.65 33.42 33.78
C ALA A 835 -1.75 34.30 34.40
N MET A 836 -2.58 33.76 35.30
CA MET A 836 -3.63 34.48 36.02
C MET A 836 -3.30 34.72 37.51
N LEU A 837 -2.11 34.33 38.00
CA LEU A 837 -1.67 34.60 39.37
C LEU A 837 -1.18 36.04 39.58
N ASP A 838 -0.46 36.59 38.60
CA ASP A 838 -0.05 37.99 38.61
C ASP A 838 -1.27 38.86 38.27
N THR A 839 -1.70 39.68 39.22
CA THR A 839 -2.87 40.56 39.09
C THR A 839 -2.68 41.66 38.06
N HIS A 840 -1.45 42.14 37.84
CA HIS A 840 -1.13 43.13 36.80
C HIS A 840 -1.17 42.50 35.40
N LEU A 841 -0.74 41.25 35.28
CA LEU A 841 -0.83 40.49 34.03
C LEU A 841 -2.29 40.08 33.73
N ALA A 842 -3.00 39.56 34.73
CA ALA A 842 -4.37 39.07 34.63
C ALA A 842 -5.41 40.17 34.32
N THR A 843 -5.10 41.43 34.65
CA THR A 843 -5.91 42.60 34.29
C THR A 843 -5.50 43.24 32.96
N ASN A 844 -4.35 42.86 32.37
CA ASN A 844 -3.85 43.43 31.12
C ASN A 844 -4.24 42.55 29.91
N PRO A 845 -5.27 42.94 29.11
CA PRO A 845 -5.71 42.14 27.96
C PRO A 845 -4.63 41.99 26.89
N TYR A 846 -3.74 42.97 26.72
CA TYR A 846 -2.66 42.90 25.75
C TYR A 846 -1.58 41.89 26.18
N GLY A 847 -1.24 41.85 27.48
CA GLY A 847 -0.32 40.87 28.05
C GLY A 847 -0.84 39.44 27.87
N LEU A 848 -2.10 39.19 28.28
CA LEU A 848 -2.75 37.89 28.10
C LEU A 848 -2.86 37.47 26.64
N MET A 849 -3.22 38.40 25.74
CA MET A 849 -3.30 38.13 24.30
C MET A 849 -1.91 37.79 23.71
N VAL A 850 -0.85 38.51 24.08
CA VAL A 850 0.52 38.19 23.66
C VAL A 850 0.94 36.80 24.14
N ILE A 851 0.64 36.45 25.40
CA ILE A 851 0.92 35.12 25.95
C ILE A 851 0.19 34.04 25.14
N ILE A 852 -1.13 34.19 24.93
CA ILE A 852 -1.92 33.22 24.15
C ILE A 852 -1.36 33.10 22.72
N CYS A 853 -0.99 34.20 22.07
CA CYS A 853 -0.40 34.19 20.73
C CYS A 853 0.99 33.52 20.68
N VAL A 854 1.88 33.79 21.64
CA VAL A 854 3.21 33.16 21.71
C VAL A 854 3.09 31.66 21.93
N TYR A 855 2.25 31.21 22.87
CA TYR A 855 1.99 29.78 23.05
C TYR A 855 1.31 29.15 21.83
N THR A 856 0.40 29.86 21.16
CA THR A 856 -0.22 29.40 19.90
C THR A 856 0.82 29.20 18.80
N PHE A 857 1.81 30.09 18.68
CA PHE A 857 2.89 29.97 17.72
C PHE A 857 3.79 28.76 18.00
N LEU A 858 4.22 28.57 19.25
CA LEU A 858 5.02 27.42 19.67
C LEU A 858 4.29 26.08 19.47
N VAL A 859 2.99 26.06 19.79
CA VAL A 859 2.06 24.93 19.51
C VAL A 859 1.94 24.67 18.01
N GLY A 860 1.81 25.71 17.19
CA GLY A 860 1.76 25.59 15.74
C GLY A 860 3.03 25.00 15.14
N CYS A 861 4.21 25.47 15.57
CA CYS A 861 5.49 24.93 15.14
C CYS A 861 5.71 23.46 15.52
N THR A 862 5.08 22.98 16.60
CA THR A 862 5.16 21.58 17.06
C THR A 862 3.98 20.70 16.61
N SER A 863 2.98 21.27 15.92
CA SER A 863 1.71 20.63 15.58
C SER A 863 1.78 19.45 14.59
N ALA A 864 2.91 19.24 13.90
CA ALA A 864 3.09 18.11 12.99
C ALA A 864 3.64 16.84 13.66
N HIS A 865 4.02 16.89 14.94
CA HIS A 865 4.44 15.70 15.68
C HIS A 865 3.23 14.82 16.06
N ALA A 866 3.49 13.53 16.33
CA ALA A 866 2.48 12.58 16.84
C ALA A 866 1.72 13.09 18.09
N LEU A 867 2.36 13.98 18.87
CA LEU A 867 1.79 14.61 20.06
C LEU A 867 0.72 15.68 19.77
N ARG A 868 0.40 15.98 18.49
CA ARG A 868 -0.54 17.03 18.04
C ARG A 868 -1.79 17.15 18.89
N ALA A 869 -2.45 16.04 19.23
CA ALA A 869 -3.67 16.05 20.02
C ALA A 869 -3.47 16.57 21.45
N GLY A 870 -2.39 16.15 22.13
CA GLY A 870 -2.06 16.64 23.48
C GLY A 870 -1.59 18.09 23.47
N ILE A 871 -0.77 18.48 22.48
CA ILE A 871 -0.29 19.85 22.30
C ILE A 871 -1.47 20.81 22.04
N VAL A 872 -2.42 20.41 21.18
CA VAL A 872 -3.66 21.15 20.92
C VAL A 872 -4.48 21.33 22.19
N LEU A 873 -4.65 20.28 23.00
CA LEU A 873 -5.42 20.40 24.23
C LEU A 873 -4.71 21.26 25.28
N THR A 874 -3.38 21.23 25.31
CA THR A 874 -2.57 22.16 26.12
C THR A 874 -2.91 23.60 25.77
N LEU A 875 -3.02 23.93 24.47
CA LEU A 875 -3.44 25.27 24.03
C LEU A 875 -4.91 25.57 24.37
N MET A 876 -5.84 24.64 24.11
CA MET A 876 -7.26 24.83 24.40
C MET A 876 -7.52 25.05 25.90
N THR A 877 -6.78 24.36 26.78
CA THR A 877 -6.94 24.48 28.24
C THR A 877 -6.24 25.71 28.80
N LEU A 878 -5.04 26.05 28.31
CA LEU A 878 -4.39 27.34 28.54
C LEU A 878 -5.31 28.52 28.19
N SER A 879 -5.80 28.56 26.95
CA SER A 879 -6.69 29.62 26.46
C SER A 879 -8.01 29.65 27.22
N SER A 880 -8.63 28.50 27.52
CA SER A 880 -9.91 28.51 28.24
C SER A 880 -9.78 28.94 29.70
N VAL A 881 -8.69 28.59 30.41
CA VAL A 881 -8.46 29.06 31.78
C VAL A 881 -8.28 30.57 31.83
N ILE A 882 -7.48 31.15 30.94
CA ILE A 882 -7.28 32.61 30.84
C ILE A 882 -8.59 33.32 30.43
N LEU A 883 -9.20 32.91 29.31
CA LEU A 883 -10.35 33.60 28.72
C LEU A 883 -11.66 33.40 29.51
N CYS A 884 -11.79 32.35 30.33
CA CYS A 884 -12.91 32.22 31.27
C CYS A 884 -12.73 33.00 32.58
N GLN A 885 -11.50 33.26 33.03
CA GLN A 885 -11.25 34.02 34.25
C GLN A 885 -11.17 35.55 34.01
N TYR A 886 -10.89 35.99 32.78
CA TYR A 886 -10.83 37.43 32.46
C TYR A 886 -12.19 38.14 32.63
N ARG A 887 -12.33 38.92 33.71
CA ARG A 887 -13.48 39.82 33.96
C ARG A 887 -13.24 41.25 33.48
N GLY A 888 -11.99 41.73 33.48
CA GLY A 888 -11.58 43.04 32.96
C GLY A 888 -11.47 44.17 33.99
N CYS A 889 -11.98 43.98 35.22
CA CYS A 889 -11.74 44.85 36.38
C CYS A 889 -11.70 44.01 37.67
N CYS A 890 -10.82 44.42 38.59
CA CYS A 890 -10.75 44.25 40.07
C CYS A 890 -11.20 42.97 40.82
N ASP A 891 -11.86 42.00 40.19
CA ASP A 891 -12.27 40.75 40.83
C ASP A 891 -11.11 39.77 41.02
N ALA A 892 -11.31 38.80 41.93
CA ALA A 892 -10.34 37.74 42.25
C ALA A 892 -9.91 36.93 41.00
N THR A 893 -8.69 37.21 40.54
CA THR A 893 -7.96 36.47 39.50
C THR A 893 -7.24 35.27 40.13
N GLY A 894 -6.77 34.32 39.30
CA GLY A 894 -6.04 33.14 39.80
C GLY A 894 -6.91 32.18 40.63
N SER A 895 -8.16 31.94 40.24
CA SER A 895 -9.08 31.11 41.03
C SER A 895 -8.72 29.62 41.00
N VAL A 896 -8.18 29.12 42.12
CA VAL A 896 -7.87 27.68 42.33
C VAL A 896 -9.09 26.80 42.04
N LYS A 897 -10.30 27.22 42.47
CA LYS A 897 -11.54 26.48 42.22
C LYS A 897 -11.81 26.30 40.71
N VAL A 898 -11.62 27.36 39.91
CA VAL A 898 -11.81 27.29 38.44
C VAL A 898 -10.78 26.36 37.80
N TYR A 899 -9.51 26.46 38.20
CA TYR A 899 -8.45 25.56 37.73
C TYR A 899 -8.77 24.08 38.08
N ALA A 900 -9.03 23.79 39.36
CA ALA A 900 -9.34 22.45 39.83
C ALA A 900 -10.59 21.88 39.15
N ALA A 901 -11.68 22.63 39.04
CA ALA A 901 -12.90 22.18 38.38
C ALA A 901 -12.68 21.86 36.89
N ARG A 902 -11.82 22.63 36.19
CA ARG A 902 -11.48 22.35 34.78
C ARG A 902 -10.60 21.11 34.62
N VAL A 903 -9.56 20.93 35.44
CA VAL A 903 -8.70 19.73 35.37
C VAL A 903 -9.47 18.48 35.82
N LEU A 904 -10.13 18.50 36.98
CA LEU A 904 -10.84 17.35 37.53
C LEU A 904 -12.03 16.91 36.66
N SER A 905 -12.76 17.83 36.03
CA SER A 905 -13.82 17.45 35.10
C SER A 905 -13.28 16.74 33.87
N VAL A 906 -12.13 17.14 33.31
CA VAL A 906 -11.46 16.38 32.23
C VAL A 906 -10.98 15.01 32.72
N MET A 907 -10.40 14.91 33.92
CA MET A 907 -9.98 13.61 34.50
C MET A 907 -11.16 12.63 34.60
N ALA A 908 -12.29 13.07 35.16
CA ALA A 908 -13.51 12.27 35.28
C ALA A 908 -14.15 11.97 33.92
N GLY A 909 -14.16 12.95 33.01
CA GLY A 909 -14.63 12.77 31.63
C GLY A 909 -13.78 11.79 30.81
N CYS A 910 -12.50 11.63 31.15
CA CYS A 910 -11.60 10.65 30.53
C CYS A 910 -11.70 9.24 31.15
N SER A 911 -12.06 9.11 32.43
CA SER A 911 -12.07 7.79 33.10
C SER A 911 -13.21 6.90 32.58
N VAL A 912 -14.40 7.45 32.32
CA VAL A 912 -15.55 6.70 31.78
C VAL A 912 -15.25 6.06 30.40
N PRO A 913 -14.68 6.77 29.41
CA PRO A 913 -14.17 6.15 28.17
C PRO A 913 -13.21 4.98 28.39
N VAL A 914 -12.27 5.07 29.34
CA VAL A 914 -11.29 3.99 29.62
C VAL A 914 -11.98 2.78 30.24
N LEU A 915 -12.79 3.00 31.28
CA LEU A 915 -13.54 1.94 31.95
C LEU A 915 -14.45 1.21 30.95
N LEU A 916 -15.24 1.95 30.17
CA LEU A 916 -16.18 1.35 29.23
C LEU A 916 -15.48 0.67 28.04
N SER A 917 -14.34 1.21 27.56
CA SER A 917 -13.54 0.57 26.51
C SER A 917 -12.94 -0.78 26.96
N ASN A 918 -12.47 -0.85 28.20
CA ASN A 918 -11.83 -2.04 28.77
C ASN A 918 -12.84 -3.11 29.20
N LEU A 919 -13.93 -2.71 29.85
CA LEU A 919 -14.91 -3.63 30.45
C LEU A 919 -15.94 -4.15 29.43
N VAL A 920 -16.34 -3.34 28.45
CA VAL A 920 -17.36 -3.73 27.47
C VAL A 920 -16.69 -4.17 26.17
N LEU A 921 -16.63 -5.49 25.93
CA LEU A 921 -16.18 -6.11 24.68
C LEU A 921 -14.88 -5.49 24.11
N PRO A 922 -13.75 -5.55 24.84
CA PRO A 922 -12.53 -4.84 24.47
C PRO A 922 -12.04 -5.22 23.06
N TRP A 923 -11.64 -4.21 22.28
CA TRP A 923 -11.20 -4.37 20.89
C TRP A 923 -9.90 -3.59 20.65
N TYR A 924 -8.80 -4.32 20.42
CA TYR A 924 -7.47 -3.77 20.18
C TYR A 924 -7.19 -3.60 18.67
N THR A 925 -6.29 -2.67 18.31
CA THR A 925 -5.81 -2.50 16.92
C THR A 925 -5.01 -3.72 16.46
N SER A 926 -4.20 -4.30 17.36
CA SER A 926 -3.46 -5.55 17.12
C SER A 926 -4.32 -6.64 16.51
N ASP A 927 -5.48 -6.88 17.13
CA ASP A 927 -6.28 -8.09 16.89
C ASP A 927 -6.99 -7.98 15.54
N TRP A 928 -7.53 -6.81 15.23
CA TRP A 928 -8.07 -6.50 13.91
C TRP A 928 -6.99 -6.49 12.83
N ALA A 929 -5.79 -5.96 13.11
CA ALA A 929 -4.72 -5.97 12.13
C ALA A 929 -4.29 -7.40 11.76
N LEU A 930 -4.15 -8.30 12.74
CA LEU A 930 -3.80 -9.70 12.52
C LEU A 930 -4.92 -10.47 11.78
N ASP A 931 -6.18 -10.28 12.16
CA ASP A 931 -7.37 -10.89 11.53
C ASP A 931 -7.56 -10.44 10.07
N VAL A 932 -7.38 -9.14 9.79
CA VAL A 932 -7.38 -8.59 8.42
C VAL A 932 -6.19 -9.09 7.60
N MET A 933 -4.98 -9.15 8.18
CA MET A 933 -3.82 -9.67 7.46
C MET A 933 -3.91 -11.18 7.19
N GLY A 934 -4.50 -11.97 8.11
CA GLY A 934 -4.72 -13.40 7.92
C GLY A 934 -5.77 -13.69 6.84
N SER A 935 -6.90 -12.98 6.87
CA SER A 935 -7.93 -13.11 5.84
C SER A 935 -7.45 -12.62 4.46
N SER A 936 -6.69 -11.53 4.40
CA SER A 936 -6.02 -11.11 3.15
C SER A 936 -4.91 -12.06 2.70
N PHE A 937 -4.19 -12.75 3.59
CA PHE A 937 -3.21 -13.78 3.20
C PHE A 937 -3.90 -15.02 2.59
N LEU A 938 -5.01 -15.46 3.18
CA LEU A 938 -5.83 -16.54 2.62
C LEU A 938 -6.43 -16.14 1.26
N ALA A 939 -6.94 -14.92 1.12
CA ALA A 939 -7.45 -14.42 -0.17
C ALA A 939 -6.32 -14.27 -1.22
N ALA A 940 -5.15 -13.81 -0.81
CA ALA A 940 -3.95 -13.69 -1.62
C ALA A 940 -3.50 -15.04 -2.20
N CYS A 941 -3.54 -16.10 -1.40
CA CYS A 941 -3.25 -17.46 -1.84
C CYS A 941 -4.32 -18.00 -2.81
N ARG A 942 -5.62 -17.82 -2.51
CA ARG A 942 -6.72 -18.24 -3.41
C ARG A 942 -6.70 -17.52 -4.76
N LEU A 943 -6.26 -16.26 -4.80
CA LEU A 943 -6.09 -15.52 -6.06
C LEU A 943 -5.10 -16.20 -7.02
N VAL A 944 -4.10 -16.94 -6.53
CA VAL A 944 -3.17 -17.72 -7.37
C VAL A 944 -3.92 -18.70 -8.28
N ARG A 945 -4.92 -19.43 -7.74
CA ARG A 945 -5.76 -20.36 -8.50
C ARG A 945 -6.60 -19.63 -9.55
N SER A 946 -7.05 -18.40 -9.27
CA SER A 946 -7.78 -17.56 -10.25
C SER A 946 -6.89 -17.03 -11.38
N TYR A 947 -5.62 -16.69 -11.10
CA TYR A 947 -4.66 -16.30 -12.14
C TYR A 947 -4.24 -17.49 -13.00
N TYR A 948 -4.07 -18.67 -12.39
CA TYR A 948 -3.88 -19.91 -13.15
C TYR A 948 -5.08 -20.24 -14.02
N ALA A 949 -6.32 -20.09 -13.54
CA ALA A 949 -7.52 -20.30 -14.34
C ALA A 949 -7.56 -19.38 -15.58
N SER A 950 -7.20 -18.09 -15.43
CA SER A 950 -7.09 -17.17 -16.58
C SER A 950 -5.99 -17.60 -17.56
N TYR A 951 -4.81 -17.95 -17.05
CA TYR A 951 -3.67 -18.41 -17.85
C TYR A 951 -3.98 -19.71 -18.61
N TYR A 952 -4.60 -20.69 -17.95
CA TYR A 952 -5.03 -21.96 -18.53
C TYR A 952 -6.10 -21.74 -19.59
N ASN A 953 -7.13 -20.93 -19.31
CA ASN A 953 -8.21 -20.63 -20.25
C ASN A 953 -7.71 -19.96 -21.54
N ASP A 954 -6.69 -19.11 -21.45
CA ASP A 954 -6.10 -18.50 -22.63
C ASP A 954 -5.23 -19.48 -23.42
N GLY A 955 -4.54 -20.40 -22.75
CA GLY A 955 -3.83 -21.52 -23.40
C GLY A 955 -4.78 -22.47 -24.11
N LEU A 956 -5.87 -22.84 -23.45
CA LEU A 956 -6.98 -23.63 -24.01
C LEU A 956 -7.60 -22.93 -25.22
N ARG A 957 -7.94 -21.63 -25.11
CA ARG A 957 -8.48 -20.85 -26.24
C ARG A 957 -7.51 -20.78 -27.42
N ALA A 958 -6.21 -20.62 -27.17
CA ALA A 958 -5.20 -20.63 -28.22
C ALA A 958 -5.09 -22.00 -28.90
N TYR A 959 -5.07 -23.08 -28.12
CA TYR A 959 -5.01 -24.44 -28.65
C TYR A 959 -6.26 -24.80 -29.48
N THR A 960 -7.46 -24.53 -28.94
CA THR A 960 -8.74 -24.71 -29.65
C THR A 960 -8.80 -23.90 -30.95
N ALA A 961 -8.24 -22.69 -30.99
CA ALA A 961 -8.22 -21.89 -32.22
C ALA A 961 -7.28 -22.42 -33.33
N VAL A 962 -6.33 -23.30 -32.99
CA VAL A 962 -5.36 -23.89 -33.94
C VAL A 962 -5.68 -25.35 -34.28
N HIS A 963 -6.19 -26.11 -33.31
CA HIS A 963 -6.41 -27.57 -33.41
C HIS A 963 -7.90 -27.98 -33.35
N GLY A 964 -8.81 -27.06 -33.04
CA GLY A 964 -10.24 -27.33 -32.90
C GLY A 964 -10.65 -27.92 -31.53
N GLU A 965 -11.95 -27.85 -31.24
CA GLU A 965 -12.52 -28.24 -29.94
C GLU A 965 -12.35 -29.74 -29.64
N ALA A 966 -12.45 -30.61 -30.64
CA ALA A 966 -12.30 -32.05 -30.48
C ALA A 966 -10.87 -32.45 -30.05
N ALA A 967 -9.84 -31.82 -30.63
CA ALA A 967 -8.45 -32.04 -30.24
C ALA A 967 -8.17 -31.50 -28.83
N ALA A 968 -8.69 -30.29 -28.52
CA ALA A 968 -8.60 -29.72 -27.18
C ALA A 968 -9.24 -30.63 -26.12
N ALA A 969 -10.41 -31.21 -26.42
CA ALA A 969 -11.08 -32.17 -25.54
C ALA A 969 -10.26 -33.46 -25.34
N ALA A 970 -9.70 -34.02 -26.41
CA ALA A 970 -8.88 -35.25 -26.35
C ALA A 970 -7.60 -35.06 -25.52
N VAL A 971 -6.83 -33.98 -25.77
CA VAL A 971 -5.60 -33.67 -25.03
C VAL A 971 -5.88 -33.40 -23.56
N CYS A 972 -6.96 -32.69 -23.24
CA CYS A 972 -7.35 -32.46 -21.85
C CYS A 972 -7.76 -33.78 -21.15
N ALA A 973 -8.56 -34.62 -21.81
CA ALA A 973 -8.99 -35.91 -21.27
C ALA A 973 -7.81 -36.86 -21.01
N ALA A 974 -6.82 -36.92 -21.90
CA ALA A 974 -5.62 -37.76 -21.76
C ALA A 974 -4.77 -37.44 -20.52
N HIS A 975 -4.96 -36.27 -19.91
CA HIS A 975 -4.26 -35.81 -18.71
C HIS A 975 -5.19 -35.47 -17.53
N GLY A 976 -6.48 -35.83 -17.60
CA GLY A 976 -7.46 -35.55 -16.54
C GLY A 976 -7.71 -34.05 -16.31
N ALA A 977 -7.40 -33.21 -17.30
CA ALA A 977 -7.55 -31.76 -17.25
C ALA A 977 -8.91 -31.30 -17.81
N PRO A 978 -9.42 -30.12 -17.44
CA PRO A 978 -10.71 -29.63 -17.94
C PRO A 978 -10.59 -29.14 -19.39
N SER A 979 -11.42 -29.68 -20.27
CA SER A 979 -11.61 -29.23 -21.66
C SER A 979 -12.50 -28.00 -21.79
N GLN A 980 -13.22 -27.62 -20.73
CA GLN A 980 -14.02 -26.41 -20.65
C GLN A 980 -13.29 -25.30 -19.89
N PRO A 981 -13.55 -24.01 -20.16
CA PRO A 981 -12.95 -22.90 -19.43
C PRO A 981 -13.23 -22.96 -17.92
N LEU A 982 -12.16 -22.87 -17.12
CA LEU A 982 -12.21 -22.77 -15.67
C LEU A 982 -12.93 -21.49 -15.22
N PRO A 983 -13.66 -21.50 -14.08
CA PRO A 983 -14.36 -20.31 -13.59
C PRO A 983 -13.39 -19.21 -13.08
N THR A 984 -13.35 -18.07 -13.77
CA THR A 984 -12.39 -16.98 -13.52
C THR A 984 -12.88 -15.89 -12.56
N ALA A 985 -13.56 -16.25 -11.45
CA ALA A 985 -13.75 -15.33 -10.31
C ALA A 985 -14.33 -16.02 -9.05
N PRO A 986 -13.84 -15.68 -7.84
CA PRO A 986 -14.72 -15.26 -6.76
C PRO A 986 -15.12 -13.80 -7.03
N SER A 987 -16.40 -13.55 -7.34
CA SER A 987 -16.89 -12.19 -7.52
C SER A 987 -16.91 -11.44 -6.18
N ALA A 988 -16.77 -10.11 -6.21
CA ALA A 988 -16.60 -9.28 -5.00
C ALA A 988 -17.90 -9.04 -4.23
N GLN A 989 -18.63 -10.11 -3.90
CA GLN A 989 -19.64 -10.08 -2.85
C GLN A 989 -18.96 -10.00 -1.47
N ALA A 990 -19.65 -9.43 -0.49
CA ALA A 990 -19.10 -9.13 0.84
C ALA A 990 -18.57 -10.41 1.53
N PRO A 991 -17.56 -10.30 2.43
CA PRO A 991 -17.00 -11.46 3.12
C PRO A 991 -18.10 -12.23 3.87
N ALA A 992 -18.35 -13.46 3.43
CA ALA A 992 -19.30 -14.36 4.07
C ALA A 992 -18.89 -14.62 5.53
N SER A 993 -19.91 -14.81 6.38
CA SER A 993 -19.74 -14.97 7.83
C SER A 993 -18.74 -16.07 8.21
N SER A 994 -17.80 -15.71 9.09
CA SER A 994 -16.91 -16.57 9.91
C SER A 994 -17.17 -18.09 9.85
N PRO A 995 -16.24 -18.90 9.32
CA PRO A 995 -16.39 -20.36 9.26
C PRO A 995 -16.18 -20.99 10.66
N HIS A 996 -17.27 -21.30 11.35
CA HIS A 996 -17.27 -22.05 12.62
C HIS A 996 -18.40 -23.09 12.64
N ALA A 997 -18.08 -24.29 12.19
CA ALA A 997 -18.77 -25.55 12.51
C ALA A 997 -17.76 -26.70 12.35
N PRO A 998 -17.62 -27.62 13.31
CA PRO A 998 -16.81 -28.83 13.15
C PRO A 998 -17.53 -29.87 12.28
N ALA A 999 -16.78 -30.80 11.69
CA ALA A 999 -17.33 -31.86 10.83
C ALA A 999 -17.72 -33.12 11.63
N THR A 1000 -18.88 -33.69 11.31
CA THR A 1000 -19.31 -35.06 11.67
C THR A 1000 -20.02 -35.68 10.46
N ALA A 1001 -20.06 -37.01 10.36
CA ALA A 1001 -20.13 -37.71 9.07
C ALA A 1001 -21.47 -38.41 8.71
N ALA A 1002 -21.57 -38.76 7.41
CA ALA A 1002 -22.32 -39.87 6.79
C ALA A 1002 -23.88 -39.91 6.82
N ALA A 1003 -24.50 -39.60 5.67
CA ALA A 1003 -25.46 -40.40 4.85
C ALA A 1003 -26.72 -41.08 5.49
N PRO A 1004 -27.74 -41.55 4.71
CA PRO A 1004 -27.94 -41.51 3.24
C PRO A 1004 -29.31 -40.91 2.77
N ALA A 1005 -29.61 -41.10 1.48
CA ALA A 1005 -30.67 -40.54 0.63
C ALA A 1005 -32.16 -40.70 1.02
N GLY A 1006 -33.04 -39.86 0.42
CA GLY A 1006 -34.49 -40.13 0.27
C GLY A 1006 -35.36 -38.96 -0.24
N GLY A 1007 -36.04 -39.13 -1.38
CA GLY A 1007 -37.23 -38.34 -1.79
C GLY A 1007 -37.03 -37.19 -2.81
N PRO A 1008 -38.06 -36.82 -3.64
CA PRO A 1008 -37.81 -36.08 -4.89
C PRO A 1008 -38.58 -34.76 -5.13
N ALA A 1009 -38.07 -33.97 -6.10
CA ALA A 1009 -38.74 -33.01 -7.00
C ALA A 1009 -39.55 -31.81 -6.43
N GLY A 1010 -39.24 -30.58 -6.87
CA GLY A 1010 -39.94 -29.36 -6.42
C GLY A 1010 -39.68 -28.04 -7.16
N GLY A 1011 -39.19 -28.05 -8.42
CA GLY A 1011 -39.07 -26.86 -9.28
C GLY A 1011 -37.81 -25.99 -9.10
N PRO A 1012 -37.37 -25.26 -10.16
CA PRO A 1012 -36.19 -24.40 -10.12
C PRO A 1012 -36.49 -23.02 -9.49
N PRO A 1013 -35.65 -22.51 -8.55
CA PRO A 1013 -35.80 -21.15 -8.06
C PRO A 1013 -35.40 -20.12 -9.14
N ALA A 1014 -36.19 -19.07 -9.28
CA ALA A 1014 -35.95 -18.01 -10.27
C ALA A 1014 -34.63 -17.26 -9.99
N PRO A 1015 -33.89 -16.81 -11.04
CA PRO A 1015 -32.63 -16.10 -10.87
C PRO A 1015 -32.83 -14.75 -10.15
N PRO A 1016 -31.91 -14.33 -9.27
CA PRO A 1016 -32.04 -13.10 -8.51
C PRO A 1016 -32.00 -11.88 -9.44
N GLN A 1017 -33.05 -11.06 -9.40
CA GLN A 1017 -33.12 -9.80 -10.16
C GLN A 1017 -31.96 -8.86 -9.80
N PRO A 1018 -31.26 -8.26 -10.78
CA PRO A 1018 -30.25 -7.24 -10.51
C PRO A 1018 -30.86 -6.02 -9.81
N GLN A 1019 -30.35 -5.68 -8.62
CA GLN A 1019 -30.82 -4.51 -7.88
C GLN A 1019 -30.51 -3.22 -8.65
N ALA A 1020 -31.55 -2.47 -9.00
CA ALA A 1020 -31.42 -1.24 -9.77
C ALA A 1020 -30.64 -0.18 -8.97
N ARG A 1021 -29.48 0.24 -9.50
CA ARG A 1021 -28.61 1.26 -8.89
C ARG A 1021 -29.30 2.63 -8.98
N PRO A 1022 -29.53 3.36 -7.88
CA PRO A 1022 -30.24 4.63 -7.92
C PRO A 1022 -29.43 5.69 -8.71
N LYS A 1023 -30.10 6.35 -9.67
CA LYS A 1023 -29.55 7.51 -10.38
C LYS A 1023 -29.44 8.69 -9.39
N GLY A 1024 -28.24 9.20 -9.15
CA GLY A 1024 -28.04 10.43 -8.35
C GLY A 1024 -26.71 10.56 -7.64
N VAL A 1025 -26.06 9.44 -7.26
CA VAL A 1025 -24.72 9.47 -6.65
C VAL A 1025 -23.64 9.43 -7.75
N PRO A 1026 -22.69 10.38 -7.81
CA PRO A 1026 -21.55 10.27 -8.72
C PRO A 1026 -20.70 9.06 -8.32
N ALA A 1027 -20.65 8.05 -9.20
CA ALA A 1027 -19.80 6.88 -8.98
C ALA A 1027 -18.31 7.30 -8.90
N PRO A 1028 -17.47 6.60 -8.11
CA PRO A 1028 -16.03 6.83 -8.13
C PRO A 1028 -15.52 6.63 -9.56
N ALA A 1029 -14.98 7.71 -10.15
CA ALA A 1029 -14.81 7.85 -11.60
C ALA A 1029 -13.54 7.15 -12.14
N GLY A 1030 -13.46 5.84 -11.91
CA GLY A 1030 -12.42 4.95 -12.43
C GLY A 1030 -12.97 3.54 -12.68
N PRO A 1031 -12.17 2.64 -13.28
CA PRO A 1031 -12.54 1.23 -13.42
C PRO A 1031 -12.76 0.59 -12.04
N PRO A 1032 -13.57 -0.48 -11.94
CA PRO A 1032 -13.73 -1.22 -10.69
C PRO A 1032 -12.37 -1.75 -10.19
N PRO A 1033 -12.12 -1.76 -8.87
CA PRO A 1033 -10.86 -2.26 -8.33
C PRO A 1033 -10.68 -3.73 -8.70
N THR A 1034 -9.45 -4.09 -9.10
CA THR A 1034 -9.11 -5.49 -9.39
C THR A 1034 -9.30 -6.37 -8.14
N PRO A 1035 -9.51 -7.70 -8.28
CA PRO A 1035 -9.64 -8.59 -7.13
C PRO A 1035 -8.47 -8.50 -6.15
N LEU A 1036 -7.24 -8.28 -6.66
CA LEU A 1036 -6.05 -8.03 -5.84
C LEU A 1036 -6.16 -6.73 -5.01
N GLN A 1037 -6.67 -5.66 -5.63
CA GLN A 1037 -6.86 -4.38 -4.97
C GLN A 1037 -7.97 -4.46 -3.90
N ALA A 1038 -9.04 -5.18 -4.19
CA ALA A 1038 -10.19 -5.33 -3.29
C ALA A 1038 -9.90 -6.26 -2.09
N LEU A 1039 -9.26 -7.40 -2.32
CA LEU A 1039 -9.11 -8.47 -1.31
C LEU A 1039 -7.78 -8.43 -0.55
N VAL A 1040 -6.74 -7.80 -1.11
CA VAL A 1040 -5.38 -7.81 -0.55
C VAL A 1040 -4.84 -6.40 -0.35
N ALA A 1041 -4.65 -5.62 -1.42
CA ALA A 1041 -3.94 -4.33 -1.31
C ALA A 1041 -4.73 -3.28 -0.50
N GLY A 1042 -6.05 -3.18 -0.70
CA GLY A 1042 -6.93 -2.28 0.05
C GLY A 1042 -6.94 -2.58 1.55
N PRO A 1043 -7.23 -3.83 1.98
CA PRO A 1043 -7.15 -4.21 3.39
C PRO A 1043 -5.76 -4.02 4.00
N LEU A 1044 -4.67 -4.42 3.34
CA LEU A 1044 -3.31 -4.18 3.84
C LEU A 1044 -2.98 -2.69 3.95
N THR A 1045 -3.44 -1.86 3.00
CA THR A 1045 -3.33 -0.40 3.08
C THR A 1045 -4.15 0.16 4.24
N SER A 1046 -5.32 -0.40 4.54
CA SER A 1046 -6.13 0.00 5.70
C SER A 1046 -5.40 -0.30 7.02
N VAL A 1047 -4.73 -1.45 7.13
CA VAL A 1047 -3.91 -1.81 8.30
C VAL A 1047 -2.70 -0.86 8.39
N GLN A 1048 -1.98 -0.62 7.30
CA GLN A 1048 -0.85 0.32 7.28
C GLN A 1048 -1.26 1.74 7.67
N VAL A 1049 -2.34 2.27 7.08
CA VAL A 1049 -2.87 3.61 7.41
C VAL A 1049 -3.41 3.66 8.84
N SER A 1050 -4.00 2.58 9.35
CA SER A 1050 -4.40 2.49 10.76
C SER A 1050 -3.18 2.56 11.67
N LEU A 1051 -2.11 1.81 11.42
CA LEU A 1051 -0.89 1.82 12.24
C LEU A 1051 -0.11 3.15 12.11
N MET A 1052 -0.22 3.86 10.99
CA MET A 1052 0.31 5.22 10.84
C MET A 1052 -0.53 6.28 11.57
N LYS A 1053 -1.81 6.01 11.83
CA LYS A 1053 -2.73 6.89 12.59
C LYS A 1053 -2.73 6.58 14.09
N ASP A 1054 -2.65 5.30 14.45
CA ASP A 1054 -2.45 4.78 15.81
C ASP A 1054 -0.99 5.01 16.22
N THR A 1055 -0.63 6.30 16.35
CA THR A 1055 0.62 6.78 16.94
C THR A 1055 0.63 6.55 18.45
N THR A 1056 0.50 5.27 18.83
CA THR A 1056 0.78 4.78 20.17
C THR A 1056 2.23 5.13 20.49
N VAL A 1057 2.43 6.12 21.36
CA VAL A 1057 3.79 6.57 21.77
C VAL A 1057 4.51 5.50 22.60
N TRP A 1058 3.77 4.47 23.01
CA TRP A 1058 4.22 3.19 23.54
C TRP A 1058 5.06 2.41 22.51
N SER A 1059 6.33 2.80 22.34
CA SER A 1059 7.31 1.99 21.58
C SER A 1059 7.67 0.66 22.28
N ARG A 1060 7.29 0.52 23.57
CA ARG A 1060 7.43 -0.65 24.43
C ARG A 1060 6.29 -0.65 25.46
N GLY A 1061 5.94 -1.83 25.99
CA GLY A 1061 4.90 -2.01 27.03
C GLY A 1061 3.71 -2.83 26.54
N PHE A 1062 2.69 -2.98 27.40
CA PHE A 1062 1.46 -3.74 27.08
C PHE A 1062 0.59 -3.07 26.01
N LEU A 1063 0.66 -1.73 25.90
CA LEU A 1063 -0.08 -0.90 24.93
C LEU A 1063 0.72 -0.62 23.64
N ALA A 1064 1.80 -1.35 23.41
CA ALA A 1064 2.66 -1.23 22.23
C ALA A 1064 2.24 -2.28 21.18
N THR A 1065 1.99 -1.85 19.94
CA THR A 1065 1.57 -2.77 18.87
C THR A 1065 2.55 -3.96 18.74
N PRO A 1066 2.08 -5.23 18.83
CA PRO A 1066 2.95 -6.40 18.84
C PRO A 1066 3.86 -6.48 17.60
N ARG A 1067 5.12 -6.88 17.79
CA ARG A 1067 6.13 -6.98 16.71
C ARG A 1067 5.69 -7.86 15.54
N VAL A 1068 4.89 -8.89 15.81
CA VAL A 1068 4.28 -9.76 14.79
C VAL A 1068 3.46 -8.96 13.77
N VAL A 1069 2.75 -7.89 14.18
CA VAL A 1069 1.94 -7.06 13.28
C VAL A 1069 2.83 -6.42 12.20
N PHE A 1070 3.96 -5.84 12.57
CA PHE A 1070 4.90 -5.22 11.63
C PHE A 1070 5.67 -6.24 10.78
N ALA A 1071 5.97 -7.43 11.32
CA ALA A 1071 6.61 -8.51 10.59
C ALA A 1071 5.68 -9.08 9.50
N VAL A 1072 4.44 -9.39 9.88
CA VAL A 1072 3.40 -9.90 8.99
C VAL A 1072 3.02 -8.85 7.94
N LEU A 1073 2.85 -7.58 8.31
CA LEU A 1073 2.55 -6.52 7.34
C LEU A 1073 3.64 -6.41 6.25
N ARG A 1074 4.92 -6.44 6.64
CA ARG A 1074 6.04 -6.40 5.69
C ARG A 1074 6.05 -7.64 4.78
N GLY A 1075 5.81 -8.83 5.32
CA GLY A 1075 5.73 -10.05 4.53
C GLY A 1075 4.55 -10.07 3.56
N SER A 1076 3.37 -9.62 4.01
CA SER A 1076 2.17 -9.49 3.17
C SER A 1076 2.33 -8.44 2.06
N GLN A 1077 3.02 -7.32 2.32
CA GLN A 1077 3.41 -6.36 1.29
C GLN A 1077 4.37 -7.00 0.25
N ALA A 1078 5.39 -7.73 0.70
CA ALA A 1078 6.32 -8.42 -0.20
C ALA A 1078 5.63 -9.53 -1.04
N LEU A 1079 4.58 -10.18 -0.50
CA LEU A 1079 3.76 -11.16 -1.21
C LEU A 1079 2.82 -10.51 -2.22
N LEU A 1080 2.15 -9.40 -1.86
CA LEU A 1080 1.31 -8.61 -2.76
C LEU A 1080 2.07 -8.23 -4.04
N ASP A 1081 3.36 -7.89 -3.91
CA ASP A 1081 4.21 -7.50 -5.03
C ASP A 1081 4.50 -8.66 -6.00
N ARG A 1082 4.61 -9.89 -5.47
CA ARG A 1082 4.73 -11.10 -6.33
C ARG A 1082 3.39 -11.49 -6.95
N LEU A 1083 2.28 -11.28 -6.25
CA LEU A 1083 0.94 -11.56 -6.77
C LEU A 1083 0.54 -10.60 -7.89
N ALA A 1084 0.94 -9.33 -7.80
CA ALA A 1084 0.76 -8.39 -8.89
C ALA A 1084 1.61 -8.76 -10.12
N ALA A 1085 2.84 -9.26 -9.90
CA ALA A 1085 3.66 -9.82 -10.97
C ALA A 1085 3.03 -11.07 -11.59
N LEU A 1086 2.45 -11.98 -10.79
CA LEU A 1086 1.76 -13.17 -11.29
C LEU A 1086 0.48 -12.81 -12.07
N ALA A 1087 -0.31 -11.86 -11.58
CA ALA A 1087 -1.49 -11.35 -12.27
C ALA A 1087 -1.13 -10.82 -13.66
N LEU A 1088 -0.04 -10.04 -13.75
CA LEU A 1088 0.51 -9.54 -15.01
C LEU A 1088 0.92 -10.67 -15.96
N MET A 1089 1.64 -11.70 -15.48
CA MET A 1089 2.07 -12.82 -16.35
C MET A 1089 0.88 -13.70 -16.79
N ALA A 1090 -0.18 -13.77 -15.99
CA ALA A 1090 -1.41 -14.46 -16.39
C ALA A 1090 -2.11 -13.73 -17.55
N SER A 1091 -2.28 -12.41 -17.44
CA SER A 1091 -2.96 -11.56 -18.43
C SER A 1091 -2.03 -10.96 -19.50
N ALA A 1092 -0.83 -11.52 -19.69
CA ALA A 1092 0.13 -11.01 -20.66
C ALA A 1092 -0.30 -11.33 -22.11
N ALA A 1093 -0.41 -10.31 -22.94
CA ALA A 1093 -0.62 -10.45 -24.38
C ALA A 1093 0.63 -11.04 -25.07
N PRO A 1094 0.47 -11.77 -26.20
CA PRO A 1094 1.60 -12.21 -27.02
C PRO A 1094 2.34 -10.99 -27.58
N ALA A 1095 3.68 -11.05 -27.61
CA ALA A 1095 4.54 -9.91 -27.86
C ALA A 1095 5.38 -10.04 -29.15
N LEU A 1096 5.64 -11.25 -29.65
CA LEU A 1096 6.64 -11.53 -30.69
C LEU A 1096 6.06 -11.74 -32.09
N ARG A 1097 4.95 -12.49 -32.15
CA ARG A 1097 4.15 -12.79 -33.35
C ARG A 1097 2.69 -12.35 -33.22
N GLY A 1098 2.24 -12.00 -32.01
CA GLY A 1098 0.86 -11.54 -31.77
C GLY A 1098 -0.17 -12.65 -31.63
N CYS A 1099 0.25 -13.92 -31.69
CA CYS A 1099 -0.59 -15.10 -31.45
C CYS A 1099 0.15 -16.16 -30.63
N PHE A 1100 -0.59 -16.83 -29.75
CA PHE A 1100 -0.17 -18.08 -29.13
C PHE A 1100 -0.51 -19.23 -30.07
N SER A 1101 0.36 -20.23 -30.17
CA SER A 1101 0.11 -21.45 -30.95
C SER A 1101 -0.60 -22.54 -30.15
N GLY A 1102 -0.62 -22.42 -28.81
CA GLY A 1102 -1.16 -23.45 -27.93
C GLY A 1102 -0.27 -24.69 -27.78
N TRP A 1103 0.86 -24.79 -28.50
CA TRP A 1103 1.74 -25.96 -28.46
C TRP A 1103 2.26 -26.23 -27.03
N ALA A 1104 2.70 -25.19 -26.33
CA ALA A 1104 3.16 -25.35 -24.96
C ALA A 1104 2.01 -25.57 -23.94
N PHE A 1105 0.75 -25.35 -24.34
CA PHE A 1105 -0.41 -25.74 -23.54
C PHE A 1105 -0.58 -27.27 -23.56
N GLU A 1106 -0.54 -27.89 -24.74
CA GLU A 1106 -0.59 -29.36 -24.91
C GLU A 1106 0.56 -30.08 -24.18
N HIS A 1107 1.81 -29.66 -24.38
CA HIS A 1107 2.96 -30.44 -23.92
C HIS A 1107 3.54 -30.03 -22.56
N ILE A 1108 3.13 -28.88 -21.99
CA ILE A 1108 3.62 -28.39 -20.69
C ILE A 1108 2.48 -28.04 -19.73
N VAL A 1109 1.47 -27.25 -20.12
CA VAL A 1109 0.44 -26.80 -19.17
C VAL A 1109 -0.53 -27.91 -18.78
N VAL A 1110 -1.10 -28.61 -19.76
CA VAL A 1110 -2.08 -29.68 -19.54
C VAL A 1110 -1.48 -30.87 -18.76
N PRO A 1111 -0.29 -31.40 -19.10
CA PRO A 1111 0.28 -32.54 -18.38
C PRO A 1111 0.73 -32.21 -16.95
N LEU A 1112 0.92 -30.92 -16.62
CA LEU A 1112 1.22 -30.44 -15.27
C LEU A 1112 -0.04 -30.00 -14.50
N TYR A 1113 -1.24 -30.11 -15.08
CA TYR A 1113 -2.47 -29.58 -14.48
C TYR A 1113 -2.76 -30.19 -13.09
N GLY A 1114 -2.70 -31.53 -12.98
CA GLY A 1114 -2.96 -32.25 -11.72
C GLY A 1114 -1.97 -31.86 -10.62
N ASP A 1115 -0.67 -31.96 -10.88
CA ASP A 1115 0.40 -31.52 -9.97
C ASP A 1115 0.21 -30.07 -9.51
N THR A 1116 -0.19 -29.19 -10.44
CA THR A 1116 -0.42 -27.77 -10.16
C THR A 1116 -1.63 -27.54 -9.26
N MET A 1117 -2.71 -28.32 -9.41
CA MET A 1117 -3.86 -28.27 -8.49
C MET A 1117 -3.47 -28.73 -7.07
N TYR A 1118 -2.72 -29.82 -6.93
CA TYR A 1118 -2.24 -30.28 -5.63
C TYR A 1118 -1.31 -29.26 -4.94
N VAL A 1119 -0.47 -28.55 -5.70
CA VAL A 1119 0.33 -27.44 -5.18
C VAL A 1119 -0.56 -26.29 -4.69
N PHE A 1120 -1.65 -25.95 -5.38
CA PHE A 1120 -2.59 -24.92 -4.91
C PHE A 1120 -3.36 -25.35 -3.67
N GLU A 1121 -3.73 -26.61 -3.54
CA GLU A 1121 -4.39 -27.15 -2.34
C GLU A 1121 -3.46 -27.12 -1.12
N ALA A 1122 -2.18 -27.45 -1.29
CA ALA A 1122 -1.17 -27.27 -0.25
C ALA A 1122 -0.93 -25.79 0.11
N VAL A 1123 -0.95 -24.88 -0.87
CA VAL A 1123 -0.88 -23.42 -0.64
C VAL A 1123 -2.09 -22.91 0.15
N ASP A 1124 -3.31 -23.32 -0.20
CA ASP A 1124 -4.54 -22.92 0.48
C ASP A 1124 -4.61 -23.50 1.91
N ALA A 1125 -4.16 -24.75 2.12
CA ALA A 1125 -4.06 -25.35 3.45
C ALA A 1125 -3.05 -24.62 4.35
N MET A 1126 -1.86 -24.31 3.82
CA MET A 1126 -0.85 -23.49 4.51
C MET A 1126 -1.39 -22.10 4.88
N ALA A 1127 -2.09 -21.45 3.95
CA ALA A 1127 -2.68 -20.13 4.17
C ALA A 1127 -3.81 -20.16 5.22
N ALA A 1128 -4.63 -21.22 5.23
CA ALA A 1128 -5.68 -21.42 6.22
C ALA A 1128 -5.11 -21.66 7.63
N ALA A 1129 -4.09 -22.52 7.76
CA ALA A 1129 -3.40 -22.74 9.03
C ALA A 1129 -2.76 -21.45 9.56
N ALA A 1130 -2.12 -20.67 8.69
CA ALA A 1130 -1.49 -19.40 9.08
C ALA A 1130 -2.52 -18.32 9.46
N ALA A 1131 -3.67 -18.26 8.78
CA ALA A 1131 -4.78 -17.39 9.16
C ALA A 1131 -5.38 -17.79 10.54
N ALA A 1132 -5.53 -19.10 10.80
CA ALA A 1132 -5.98 -19.60 12.10
C ALA A 1132 -4.98 -19.25 13.23
N GLN A 1133 -3.67 -19.38 13.00
CA GLN A 1133 -2.65 -18.97 13.95
C GLN A 1133 -2.70 -17.45 14.24
N LEU A 1134 -2.90 -16.61 13.21
CA LEU A 1134 -3.09 -15.17 13.40
C LEU A 1134 -4.35 -14.85 14.22
N GLN A 1135 -5.45 -15.59 14.02
CA GLN A 1135 -6.68 -15.44 14.79
C GLN A 1135 -6.53 -15.92 16.25
N LEU A 1136 -5.73 -16.95 16.53
CA LEU A 1136 -5.40 -17.37 17.89
C LEU A 1136 -4.41 -16.41 18.58
N LEU A 1137 -3.50 -15.78 17.83
CA LEU A 1137 -2.64 -14.71 18.36
C LEU A 1137 -3.46 -13.46 18.71
N ALA A 1138 -4.47 -13.11 17.91
CA ALA A 1138 -5.41 -12.02 18.16
C ALA A 1138 -6.45 -12.32 19.28
N GLY A 1139 -6.98 -13.54 19.34
CA GLY A 1139 -8.05 -13.92 20.26
C GLY A 1139 -7.55 -14.15 21.68
N GLY A 1140 -7.56 -13.11 22.53
CA GLY A 1140 -6.97 -13.13 23.88
C GLY A 1140 -7.24 -14.37 24.72
N ALA A 1141 -8.44 -14.99 24.62
CA ALA A 1141 -8.84 -16.19 25.35
C ALA A 1141 -8.16 -17.52 24.93
N ALA A 1142 -7.41 -17.57 23.82
CA ALA A 1142 -6.72 -18.80 23.39
C ALA A 1142 -5.65 -19.27 24.39
N SER A 1143 -5.61 -20.58 24.68
CA SER A 1143 -4.59 -21.17 25.55
C SER A 1143 -3.21 -21.22 24.85
N GLN A 1144 -2.13 -21.29 25.62
CA GLN A 1144 -0.79 -21.40 25.02
C GLN A 1144 -0.67 -22.68 24.17
N ALA A 1145 -1.21 -23.81 24.64
CA ALA A 1145 -1.21 -25.06 23.89
C ALA A 1145 -1.95 -24.98 22.54
N GLN A 1146 -3.04 -24.20 22.45
CA GLN A 1146 -3.73 -23.96 21.18
C GLN A 1146 -2.86 -23.15 20.19
N VAL A 1147 -2.14 -22.14 20.68
CA VAL A 1147 -1.22 -21.32 19.88
C VAL A 1147 0.03 -22.10 19.44
N GLU A 1148 0.45 -23.11 20.21
CA GLU A 1148 1.59 -23.96 19.87
C GLU A 1148 1.19 -25.06 18.87
N ALA A 1149 0.07 -25.75 19.09
CA ALA A 1149 -0.46 -26.73 18.13
C ALA A 1149 -0.79 -26.10 16.76
N ALA A 1150 -1.31 -24.86 16.73
CA ALA A 1150 -1.55 -24.14 15.48
C ALA A 1150 -0.26 -23.65 14.80
N ALA A 1151 0.82 -23.35 15.55
CA ALA A 1151 2.13 -23.10 14.97
C ALA A 1151 2.72 -24.37 14.32
N GLU A 1152 2.52 -25.53 14.94
CA GLU A 1152 2.94 -26.84 14.43
C GLU A 1152 2.15 -27.23 13.17
N ALA A 1153 0.84 -26.97 13.13
CA ALA A 1153 0.01 -27.13 11.93
C ALA A 1153 0.51 -26.26 10.75
N VAL A 1154 0.96 -25.03 11.00
CA VAL A 1154 1.58 -24.17 9.99
C VAL A 1154 2.89 -24.77 9.48
N ALA A 1155 3.73 -25.32 10.37
CA ALA A 1155 4.98 -25.97 9.99
C ALA A 1155 4.75 -27.23 9.12
N ALA A 1156 3.78 -28.08 9.50
CA ALA A 1156 3.42 -29.27 8.74
C ALA A 1156 2.88 -28.93 7.34
N ALA A 1157 2.02 -27.91 7.21
CA ALA A 1157 1.50 -27.47 5.92
C ALA A 1157 2.57 -26.82 5.02
N VAL A 1158 3.55 -26.12 5.62
CA VAL A 1158 4.73 -25.60 4.91
C VAL A 1158 5.59 -26.74 4.35
N GLU A 1159 5.74 -27.84 5.08
CA GLU A 1159 6.54 -28.99 4.63
C GLU A 1159 5.82 -29.84 3.57
N GLU A 1160 4.50 -30.01 3.69
CA GLU A 1160 3.67 -30.60 2.63
C GLU A 1160 3.85 -29.81 1.31
N LEU A 1161 3.73 -28.48 1.37
CA LEU A 1161 3.95 -27.62 0.21
C LEU A 1161 5.38 -27.74 -0.34
N HIS A 1162 6.39 -27.88 0.52
CA HIS A 1162 7.78 -28.07 0.05
C HIS A 1162 7.92 -29.37 -0.75
N ARG A 1163 7.37 -30.48 -0.24
CA ARG A 1163 7.42 -31.80 -0.90
C ARG A 1163 6.71 -31.79 -2.26
N ARG A 1164 5.51 -31.21 -2.35
CA ARG A 1164 4.78 -31.04 -3.63
C ARG A 1164 5.55 -30.19 -4.64
N ARG A 1165 6.23 -29.14 -4.16
CA ARG A 1165 7.08 -28.28 -5.01
C ARG A 1165 8.34 -28.98 -5.55
N LEU A 1166 8.87 -29.99 -4.84
CA LEU A 1166 9.95 -30.84 -5.35
C LEU A 1166 9.43 -31.83 -6.42
N GLN A 1167 8.28 -32.45 -6.19
CA GLN A 1167 7.64 -33.36 -7.17
C GLN A 1167 7.40 -32.66 -8.52
N ILE A 1168 6.74 -31.50 -8.52
CA ILE A 1168 6.49 -30.74 -9.77
C ILE A 1168 7.78 -30.20 -10.41
N ARG A 1169 8.82 -29.84 -9.62
CA ARG A 1169 10.16 -29.48 -10.17
C ARG A 1169 10.70 -30.62 -11.03
N ASN A 1170 10.62 -31.85 -10.53
CA ASN A 1170 11.17 -33.02 -11.20
C ASN A 1170 10.35 -33.40 -12.44
N HIS A 1171 9.01 -33.29 -12.40
CA HIS A 1171 8.20 -33.53 -13.61
C HIS A 1171 8.42 -32.45 -14.68
N VAL A 1172 8.55 -31.17 -14.30
CA VAL A 1172 8.92 -30.06 -15.20
C VAL A 1172 10.27 -30.30 -15.87
N LEU A 1173 11.28 -30.78 -15.16
CA LEU A 1173 12.60 -31.08 -15.74
C LEU A 1173 12.49 -32.22 -16.78
N ARG A 1174 11.83 -33.34 -16.45
CA ARG A 1174 11.59 -34.44 -17.40
C ARG A 1174 10.84 -33.98 -18.66
N ARG A 1175 9.73 -33.24 -18.50
CA ARG A 1175 8.96 -32.66 -19.62
C ARG A 1175 9.82 -31.71 -20.47
N ARG A 1176 10.71 -30.95 -19.85
CA ARG A 1176 11.64 -30.07 -20.59
C ARG A 1176 12.63 -30.86 -21.44
N THR A 1177 13.24 -31.92 -20.91
CA THR A 1177 14.19 -32.76 -21.68
C THR A 1177 13.47 -33.41 -22.87
N VAL A 1178 12.29 -34.00 -22.65
CA VAL A 1178 11.45 -34.56 -23.72
C VAL A 1178 11.11 -33.51 -24.80
N TYR A 1179 10.81 -32.26 -24.42
CA TYR A 1179 10.60 -31.18 -25.38
C TYR A 1179 11.85 -30.85 -26.20
N HIS A 1180 13.04 -30.80 -25.59
CA HIS A 1180 14.26 -30.44 -26.33
C HIS A 1180 14.64 -31.55 -27.32
N VAL A 1181 14.55 -32.83 -26.91
CA VAL A 1181 14.68 -33.99 -27.81
C VAL A 1181 13.65 -33.93 -28.93
N GLY A 1182 12.37 -33.69 -28.62
CA GLY A 1182 11.29 -33.58 -29.61
C GLY A 1182 11.48 -32.45 -30.63
N VAL A 1183 12.11 -31.33 -30.25
CA VAL A 1183 12.48 -30.26 -31.20
C VAL A 1183 13.72 -30.61 -32.03
N MET A 1184 14.63 -31.46 -31.53
CA MET A 1184 15.76 -31.96 -32.31
C MET A 1184 15.32 -32.95 -33.39
N SER A 1185 14.31 -33.78 -33.11
CA SER A 1185 13.73 -34.76 -34.04
C SER A 1185 12.56 -34.25 -34.89
N ALA A 1186 12.15 -32.98 -34.74
CA ALA A 1186 10.98 -32.45 -35.43
C ALA A 1186 11.27 -32.07 -36.90
N PRO A 1187 10.33 -32.33 -37.84
CA PRO A 1187 10.44 -31.89 -39.22
C PRO A 1187 10.23 -30.37 -39.38
N GLU A 1188 10.79 -29.82 -40.45
CA GLU A 1188 10.89 -28.36 -40.69
C GLU A 1188 9.54 -27.62 -40.73
N ASP A 1189 8.46 -28.30 -41.10
CA ASP A 1189 7.11 -27.74 -41.20
C ASP A 1189 6.44 -27.55 -39.82
N LEU A 1190 6.77 -28.41 -38.84
CA LEU A 1190 6.25 -28.32 -37.48
C LEU A 1190 7.09 -27.38 -36.59
N LEU A 1191 8.38 -27.23 -36.87
CA LEU A 1191 9.29 -26.39 -36.07
C LEU A 1191 8.79 -24.96 -35.85
N PRO A 1192 8.23 -24.21 -36.83
CA PRO A 1192 7.70 -22.87 -36.61
C PRO A 1192 6.58 -22.80 -35.56
N ARG A 1193 5.85 -23.90 -35.31
CA ARG A 1193 4.83 -24.03 -34.26
C ARG A 1193 5.47 -24.47 -32.93
N MET A 1194 6.24 -25.56 -32.95
CA MET A 1194 6.87 -26.14 -31.75
C MET A 1194 7.86 -25.19 -31.05
N THR A 1195 8.49 -24.28 -31.81
CA THR A 1195 9.48 -23.32 -31.31
C THR A 1195 8.92 -21.90 -31.12
N ASN A 1196 7.58 -21.71 -31.20
CA ASN A 1196 6.96 -20.38 -31.12
C ASN A 1196 7.35 -19.66 -29.81
N PRO A 1197 8.08 -18.54 -29.87
CA PRO A 1197 8.64 -17.95 -28.67
C PRO A 1197 7.60 -17.26 -27.79
N ASP A 1198 6.42 -16.87 -28.32
CA ASP A 1198 5.33 -16.32 -27.49
C ASP A 1198 4.78 -17.36 -26.49
N ASP A 1199 4.59 -18.61 -26.92
CA ASP A 1199 4.17 -19.72 -26.04
C ASP A 1199 5.22 -19.98 -24.95
N ALA A 1200 6.50 -20.08 -25.35
CA ALA A 1200 7.61 -20.34 -24.44
C ALA A 1200 7.81 -19.20 -23.42
N VAL A 1201 7.80 -17.94 -23.88
CA VAL A 1201 7.85 -16.75 -23.01
C VAL A 1201 6.71 -16.78 -22.01
N ARG A 1202 5.47 -17.05 -22.45
CA ARG A 1202 4.30 -17.05 -21.57
C ARG A 1202 4.41 -18.10 -20.47
N VAL A 1203 4.72 -19.35 -20.82
CA VAL A 1203 4.89 -20.43 -19.84
C VAL A 1203 6.01 -20.12 -18.85
N PHE A 1204 7.20 -19.77 -19.34
CA PHE A 1204 8.35 -19.56 -18.47
C PHE A 1204 8.22 -18.33 -17.55
N SER A 1205 7.62 -17.24 -18.04
CA SER A 1205 7.36 -16.03 -17.23
C SER A 1205 6.28 -16.25 -16.15
N PHE A 1206 5.19 -16.94 -16.50
CA PHE A 1206 4.14 -17.32 -15.53
C PHE A 1206 4.70 -18.26 -14.45
N MET A 1207 5.45 -19.30 -14.84
CA MET A 1207 6.08 -20.22 -13.88
C MET A 1207 7.08 -19.52 -12.96
N PHE A 1208 7.85 -18.54 -13.47
CA PHE A 1208 8.75 -17.74 -12.63
C PHE A 1208 7.98 -16.96 -11.57
N ALA A 1209 6.93 -16.23 -11.99
CA ALA A 1209 6.10 -15.44 -11.08
C ALA A 1209 5.40 -16.32 -10.03
N LEU A 1210 4.90 -17.49 -10.42
CA LEU A 1210 4.26 -18.45 -9.51
C LEU A 1210 5.22 -18.97 -8.44
N ILE A 1211 6.45 -19.33 -8.82
CA ILE A 1211 7.49 -19.76 -7.87
C ILE A 1211 7.85 -18.64 -6.90
N GLN A 1212 7.93 -17.40 -7.40
CA GLN A 1212 8.19 -16.22 -6.56
C GLN A 1212 7.06 -15.92 -5.57
N VAL A 1213 5.79 -16.09 -5.98
CA VAL A 1213 4.63 -16.05 -5.06
C VAL A 1213 4.73 -17.15 -4.00
N ALA A 1214 4.95 -18.41 -4.42
CA ALA A 1214 5.06 -19.55 -3.50
C ALA A 1214 6.19 -19.37 -2.48
N ASN A 1215 7.35 -18.84 -2.90
CA ASN A 1215 8.47 -18.50 -2.00
C ASN A 1215 8.06 -17.49 -0.93
N LYS A 1216 7.43 -16.36 -1.31
CA LYS A 1216 7.06 -15.33 -0.33
C LYS A 1216 5.87 -15.74 0.54
N ALA A 1217 4.93 -16.53 0.02
CA ALA A 1217 3.85 -17.12 0.82
C ALA A 1217 4.41 -18.11 1.88
N THR A 1218 5.36 -18.97 1.50
CA THR A 1218 6.03 -19.90 2.42
C THR A 1218 6.83 -19.14 3.49
N ALA A 1219 7.56 -18.09 3.11
CA ALA A 1219 8.32 -17.26 4.04
C ALA A 1219 7.42 -16.51 5.04
N LEU A 1220 6.27 -16.00 4.58
CA LEU A 1220 5.26 -15.38 5.44
C LEU A 1220 4.63 -16.39 6.40
N ALA A 1221 4.25 -17.58 5.93
CA ALA A 1221 3.72 -18.65 6.79
C ALA A 1221 4.74 -19.07 7.87
N ARG A 1222 6.01 -19.27 7.50
CA ARG A 1222 7.10 -19.54 8.47
C ARG A 1222 7.27 -18.40 9.49
N THR A 1223 7.16 -17.14 9.05
CA THR A 1223 7.22 -15.96 9.94
C THR A 1223 6.04 -15.94 10.94
N ILE A 1224 4.85 -16.35 10.50
CA ILE A 1224 3.65 -16.45 11.36
C ILE A 1224 3.82 -17.60 12.38
N GLY A 1225 4.24 -18.79 11.93
CA GLY A 1225 4.45 -19.95 12.82
C GLY A 1225 5.56 -19.74 13.85
N ALA A 1226 6.58 -18.94 13.54
CA ALA A 1226 7.65 -18.60 14.49
C ALA A 1226 7.18 -17.70 15.66
N HIS A 1227 6.03 -17.03 15.55
CA HIS A 1227 5.51 -16.17 16.61
C HIS A 1227 4.62 -16.95 17.59
N ARG A 1228 5.20 -17.33 18.74
CA ARG A 1228 4.47 -17.81 19.93
C ARG A 1228 4.09 -16.65 20.86
N ARG A 1229 3.07 -16.84 21.71
CA ARG A 1229 2.73 -15.87 22.78
C ARG A 1229 3.87 -15.79 23.82
N PRO A 1230 4.22 -14.60 24.35
CA PRO A 1230 5.13 -14.51 25.49
C PRO A 1230 4.46 -15.13 26.73
N SER A 1231 5.18 -15.97 27.46
CA SER A 1231 4.64 -16.64 28.64
C SER A 1231 4.26 -15.65 29.75
N VAL A 1232 3.25 -15.99 30.55
CA VAL A 1232 2.66 -15.09 31.57
C VAL A 1232 3.71 -14.61 32.59
N GLY A 1233 4.71 -15.45 32.91
CA GLY A 1233 5.85 -15.10 33.76
C GLY A 1233 6.84 -14.08 33.17
N VAL A 1234 6.68 -13.68 31.90
CA VAL A 1234 7.36 -12.51 31.31
C VAL A 1234 6.50 -11.26 31.44
N LEU A 1235 5.19 -11.37 31.24
CA LEU A 1235 4.23 -10.27 31.47
C LEU A 1235 4.24 -9.79 32.92
N GLY A 1236 4.22 -10.69 33.91
CA GLY A 1236 4.31 -10.32 35.33
C GLY A 1236 5.61 -9.57 35.67
N ARG A 1237 6.74 -9.98 35.09
CA ARG A 1237 8.03 -9.28 35.25
C ARG A 1237 8.04 -7.92 34.55
N ALA A 1238 7.48 -7.82 33.33
CA ALA A 1238 7.35 -6.55 32.61
C ALA A 1238 6.44 -5.56 33.34
N TYR A 1239 5.37 -6.04 33.98
CA TYR A 1239 4.49 -5.21 34.83
C TYR A 1239 5.23 -4.75 36.10
N SER A 1240 5.96 -5.65 36.77
CA SER A 1240 6.81 -5.29 37.94
C SER A 1240 7.98 -4.36 37.61
N ALA A 1241 8.34 -4.22 36.33
CA ALA A 1241 9.34 -3.30 35.78
C ALA A 1241 8.71 -2.14 34.99
N TRP A 1242 7.42 -1.89 35.24
CA TRP A 1242 6.65 -0.72 34.80
C TRP A 1242 6.03 0.01 36.00
N CYS A 1243 5.73 -0.72 37.09
CA CYS A 1243 5.50 -0.17 38.44
C CYS A 1243 6.80 0.19 39.19
N LYS A 1244 7.96 0.09 38.53
CA LYS A 1244 9.29 0.53 38.98
C LYS A 1244 9.90 1.38 37.88
#